data_AF-A0A0Q3HPJ3-F1
#
_entry.id   AF-A0A0Q3HPJ3-F1
#
_cell.length_a   1.000
_cell.length_b   1.000
_cell.length_c   1.000
_cell.angle_alpha   90.00
_cell.angle_beta   90.00
_cell.angle_gamma   90.00
#
_symmetry.space_group_name_H-M   'P 1'
#
loop_
_entity.id
_entity.type
_entity.pdbx_description
1 polymer ?
#
loop_
_entity_poly.entity_id
_entity_poly.type
_entity_poly.pdbx_seq_one_letter_code
_entity_poly.pdbx_strand_id
1 'polypeptide(L)'
;MSKQGVSKISGNSSPKIGEATTYNVTDWYPATPQNQRNAGNVTWELFKKRSNGRFTTTNIKKTGSGTFTFGEVAQRNTYRLEAYLYEPEGQGATTIEITPQPAAIPRINKVELQYVDDSPGTVFSYTEKMRARAQCVNLTGRKLKFSLWEDDASGNGHNANNLLIETKEATVDRTGVATAEFMLTRALMQKAMQGETDSKQLEFYVTVEYFQNRKHATDNVNINNPSHIPATRPQPRPQQPTNNSTPSQPTSNIPPRAENSPAAEKPKSQKEEKGIIDRVTDWWNDLELWDWGESQGTIEPTQLPTQPPSDGRAVSVVQDSAVEDIIDAYFAQKEYSKQTGEAAGTFEYKIGSNGNKTSTGAEKENIARIILGKPSVKALVDKKEYTTLEAIKQGLTKDVYNKDEKVTFQTFKLGAELKKINSAPLDTKLYLIARTSGLNGKQATIIIKEKDGLLKGSAGAVLPILEITDAQMEQATPTTGEVPGTEKSQFIATIENGVAKVPIHLRPKSNDELKIWKDHLNKGKEDGEYTYKFGGDNIIADENAKKRIAETILRNAKNGNANNQKIATGKSAYVDDIIKALQIKTYKKDETVSFKLYKKQPEFLYLQTKAQGQKQHDKEFLKADGAYFEIAKKCPRCGVLTMEELTSIFTNATEEKKKALMDAFNGANSKLGLNTCRQKAHFFAQVREEVGTSINVKDGENLNYSADVLYNGIWDARANRYRVLFSYYNHNRERSNRDGRTATHPANQEAIANNAYANRNGNGDAASGDGWRYRGRGIIQITGKDKYDKINSRLTSDYPEFGTAIDASNINNLNEGTVASMAYWKEYGCQEEADKGVTRANLDAIVDIVNSRTPSRDDRWGHLQNMITIFKVNECSGGEEDSSWHQPLDNMVLRGWYSDTQWSPGKSDFHGRTGGKHDGLDLYAPVGTPIYASIDGVVTYQEDPNGYGHRIFLEGNYNGQKYFLMYCHLSEYVTGDVKAGDSIGKTGQSGNASGQAAKMAHLHFEVRKEKMSKPSFSPLTEIPELGRAVNVNPDQTSQTGN
;
A
#
# COMPACT_ATOMS: atom_id res chain seq x y z
N MET A 1 58.42 -10.63 -49.96
CA MET A 1 57.54 -11.77 -50.30
C MET A 1 56.14 -11.23 -50.55
N SER A 2 55.35 -11.85 -51.43
CA SER A 2 53.94 -11.49 -51.62
C SER A 2 53.12 -11.89 -50.38
N LYS A 3 52.15 -11.06 -49.97
CA LYS A 3 51.29 -11.35 -48.81
C LYS A 3 50.45 -12.61 -49.03
N GLN A 4 50.24 -13.37 -47.96
CA GLN A 4 49.41 -14.58 -47.92
C GLN A 4 48.46 -14.50 -46.73
N GLY A 5 47.28 -15.14 -46.83
CA GLY A 5 46.22 -15.11 -45.83
C GLY A 5 44.96 -14.38 -46.32
N VAL A 6 44.09 -14.03 -45.38
CA VAL A 6 42.84 -13.27 -45.62
C VAL A 6 43.18 -11.86 -46.11
N SER A 7 42.49 -11.36 -47.14
CA SER A 7 42.62 -9.97 -47.60
C SER A 7 41.38 -9.11 -47.31
N LYS A 8 40.20 -9.73 -47.12
CA LYS A 8 38.96 -9.01 -46.83
C LYS A 8 37.94 -9.79 -46.01
N ILE A 9 37.29 -9.13 -45.06
CA ILE A 9 36.13 -9.64 -44.32
C ILE A 9 34.87 -8.78 -44.50
N SER A 10 33.71 -9.34 -44.15
CA SER A 10 32.42 -8.63 -44.09
C SER A 10 31.57 -9.09 -42.89
N GLY A 11 30.64 -8.23 -42.47
CA GLY A 11 29.66 -8.51 -41.43
C GLY A 11 29.06 -7.21 -40.87
N ASN A 12 28.20 -7.33 -39.86
CA ASN A 12 27.48 -6.18 -39.29
C ASN A 12 28.37 -5.39 -38.31
N SER A 13 28.62 -4.10 -38.59
CA SER A 13 29.35 -3.19 -37.69
C SER A 13 28.52 -2.71 -36.49
N SER A 14 27.21 -2.93 -36.50
CA SER A 14 26.27 -2.51 -35.45
C SER A 14 25.36 -3.69 -35.02
N PRO A 15 25.92 -4.77 -34.43
CA PRO A 15 25.16 -5.92 -33.96
C PRO A 15 24.26 -5.53 -32.79
N LYS A 16 23.11 -6.20 -32.65
CA LYS A 16 22.24 -6.05 -31.47
C LYS A 16 22.77 -6.90 -30.33
N ILE A 17 22.73 -6.35 -29.12
CA ILE A 17 23.16 -7.04 -27.90
C ILE A 17 22.30 -8.28 -27.65
N GLY A 18 22.96 -9.39 -27.32
CA GLY A 18 22.35 -10.70 -27.13
C GLY A 18 21.90 -11.42 -28.42
N GLU A 19 22.22 -10.92 -29.61
CA GLU A 19 21.97 -11.61 -30.89
C GLU A 19 23.29 -12.08 -31.51
N ALA A 20 23.35 -13.36 -31.87
CA ALA A 20 24.52 -13.95 -32.54
C ALA A 20 24.71 -13.34 -33.94
N THR A 21 25.90 -12.81 -34.21
CA THR A 21 26.25 -12.14 -35.46
C THR A 21 27.42 -12.84 -36.13
N THR A 22 27.24 -13.32 -37.36
CA THR A 22 28.27 -14.01 -38.14
C THR A 22 29.01 -13.08 -39.10
N TYR A 23 30.33 -13.11 -39.02
CA TYR A 23 31.27 -12.41 -39.90
C TYR A 23 31.93 -13.42 -40.85
N ASN A 24 32.23 -13.00 -42.08
CA ASN A 24 32.68 -13.88 -43.15
C ASN A 24 33.97 -13.38 -43.80
N VAL A 25 34.84 -14.31 -44.19
CA VAL A 25 35.94 -14.03 -45.12
C VAL A 25 35.37 -13.91 -46.52
N THR A 26 35.67 -12.79 -47.20
CA THR A 26 35.17 -12.49 -48.55
C THR A 26 36.26 -12.47 -49.61
N ASP A 27 37.53 -12.33 -49.23
CA ASP A 27 38.65 -12.39 -50.17
C ASP A 27 39.95 -12.84 -49.49
N TRP A 28 40.87 -13.36 -50.31
CA TRP A 28 42.18 -13.87 -49.91
C TRP A 28 43.29 -13.24 -50.74
N TYR A 29 44.46 -12.97 -50.15
CA TYR A 29 45.59 -12.43 -50.91
C TYR A 29 45.98 -13.37 -52.08
N PRO A 30 46.32 -12.86 -53.28
CA PRO A 30 46.54 -13.69 -54.46
C PRO A 30 47.58 -14.81 -54.30
N ALA A 31 48.62 -14.61 -53.49
CA ALA A 31 49.66 -15.60 -53.25
C ALA A 31 49.27 -16.69 -52.23
N THR A 32 48.07 -16.65 -51.65
CA THR A 32 47.56 -17.67 -50.72
C THR A 32 47.22 -18.96 -51.49
N PRO A 33 47.85 -20.10 -51.19
CA PRO A 33 47.59 -21.38 -51.84
C PRO A 33 46.11 -21.78 -51.76
N GLN A 34 45.55 -22.28 -52.86
CA GLN A 34 44.10 -22.53 -52.98
C GLN A 34 43.59 -23.60 -51.99
N ASN A 35 44.42 -24.58 -51.62
CA ASN A 35 44.13 -25.57 -50.59
C ASN A 35 44.16 -25.01 -49.15
N GLN A 36 44.68 -23.80 -48.94
CA GLN A 36 44.73 -23.12 -47.64
C GLN A 36 43.64 -22.06 -47.48
N ARG A 37 42.86 -21.75 -48.54
CA ARG A 37 41.74 -20.79 -48.51
C ARG A 37 40.48 -21.38 -47.86
N ASN A 38 40.63 -21.93 -46.66
CA ASN A 38 39.54 -22.50 -45.88
C ASN A 38 39.19 -21.57 -44.71
N ALA A 39 37.96 -21.06 -44.67
CA ALA A 39 37.46 -20.24 -43.57
C ALA A 39 37.53 -20.95 -42.21
N GLY A 40 37.41 -22.29 -42.20
CA GLY A 40 37.55 -23.14 -41.01
C GLY A 40 38.94 -23.07 -40.33
N ASN A 41 39.97 -22.59 -41.03
CA ASN A 41 41.32 -22.44 -40.50
C ASN A 41 41.65 -20.99 -40.10
N VAL A 42 40.72 -20.04 -40.27
CA VAL A 42 40.96 -18.61 -40.01
C VAL A 42 40.77 -18.30 -38.53
N THR A 43 41.74 -17.57 -37.97
CA THR A 43 41.65 -17.02 -36.62
C THR A 43 40.94 -15.67 -36.65
N TRP A 44 39.88 -15.54 -35.87
CA TRP A 44 39.14 -14.31 -35.60
C TRP A 44 39.52 -13.81 -34.20
N GLU A 45 40.00 -12.57 -34.08
CA GLU A 45 40.39 -11.97 -32.79
C GLU A 45 39.69 -10.64 -32.56
N LEU A 46 39.19 -10.43 -31.32
CA LEU A 46 38.55 -9.19 -30.91
C LEU A 46 39.50 -8.29 -30.10
N PHE A 47 39.55 -7.02 -30.48
CA PHE A 47 40.29 -5.96 -29.81
C PHE A 47 39.35 -4.88 -29.29
N LYS A 48 39.62 -4.33 -28.11
CA LYS A 48 38.82 -3.28 -27.48
C LYS A 48 39.47 -1.91 -27.64
N LYS A 49 38.70 -0.89 -28.02
CA LYS A 49 39.14 0.51 -28.11
C LYS A 49 39.26 1.09 -26.70
N ARG A 50 40.44 1.62 -26.37
CA ARG A 50 40.70 2.33 -25.11
C ARG A 50 40.42 3.82 -25.25
N SER A 51 40.36 4.54 -24.12
CA SER A 51 40.10 6.00 -24.07
C SER A 51 41.12 6.84 -24.84
N ASN A 52 42.35 6.34 -25.06
CA ASN A 52 43.38 6.96 -25.89
C ASN A 52 43.27 6.61 -27.39
N GLY A 53 42.16 6.00 -27.83
CA GLY A 53 41.89 5.60 -29.21
C GLY A 53 42.61 4.33 -29.69
N ARG A 54 43.55 3.77 -28.92
CA ARG A 54 44.25 2.53 -29.29
C ARG A 54 43.38 1.30 -29.05
N PHE A 55 43.46 0.34 -29.96
CA PHE A 55 42.92 -1.00 -29.78
C PHE A 55 43.92 -1.87 -29.02
N THR A 56 43.44 -2.60 -28.02
CA THR A 56 44.20 -3.63 -27.28
C THR A 56 43.47 -4.96 -27.37
N THR A 57 44.17 -6.09 -27.42
CA THR A 57 43.51 -7.41 -27.43
C THR A 57 42.58 -7.58 -26.22
N THR A 58 41.48 -8.32 -26.42
CA THR A 58 40.64 -8.85 -25.33
C THR A 58 41.09 -10.24 -24.91
N ASN A 59 42.11 -10.82 -25.57
CA ASN A 59 42.47 -12.24 -25.56
C ASN A 59 41.40 -13.19 -26.16
N ILE A 60 40.25 -12.68 -26.61
CA ILE A 60 39.18 -13.50 -27.19
C ILE A 60 39.52 -13.80 -28.65
N LYS A 61 39.82 -15.08 -28.92
CA LYS A 61 40.20 -15.61 -30.24
C LYS A 61 39.38 -16.85 -30.56
N LYS A 62 38.96 -16.99 -31.82
CA LYS A 62 38.27 -18.17 -32.36
C LYS A 62 38.94 -18.65 -33.63
N THR A 63 39.04 -19.95 -33.83
CA THR A 63 39.43 -20.53 -35.12
C THR A 63 38.21 -21.11 -35.81
N GLY A 64 38.02 -20.80 -37.09
CA GLY A 64 36.99 -21.37 -37.96
C GLY A 64 35.58 -20.79 -37.82
N SER A 65 35.18 -20.35 -36.61
CA SER A 65 33.89 -19.68 -36.38
C SER A 65 34.06 -18.17 -36.31
N GLY A 66 33.43 -17.46 -37.25
CA GLY A 66 33.30 -16.00 -37.26
C GLY A 66 32.02 -15.48 -36.58
N THR A 67 31.32 -16.29 -35.78
CA THR A 67 30.10 -15.88 -35.07
C THR A 67 30.43 -15.33 -33.70
N PHE A 68 29.84 -14.19 -33.32
CA PHE A 68 30.02 -13.56 -32.01
C PHE A 68 28.69 -13.03 -31.44
N THR A 69 28.51 -13.13 -30.12
CA THR A 69 27.34 -12.59 -29.38
C THR A 69 27.79 -11.57 -28.33
N PHE A 70 27.32 -10.33 -28.43
CA PHE A 70 27.75 -9.23 -27.57
C PHE A 70 26.86 -9.06 -26.32
N GLY A 71 27.46 -8.92 -25.15
CA GLY A 71 26.75 -8.74 -23.87
C GLY A 71 26.35 -7.30 -23.56
N GLU A 72 25.56 -7.08 -22.50
CA GLU A 72 25.05 -5.74 -22.09
C GLU A 72 26.20 -4.72 -21.87
N VAL A 73 27.34 -5.17 -21.31
CA VAL A 73 28.52 -4.32 -21.09
C VAL A 73 29.15 -3.82 -22.40
N ALA A 74 28.98 -4.56 -23.49
CA ALA A 74 29.56 -4.24 -24.79
C ALA A 74 28.94 -2.99 -25.44
N GLN A 75 27.73 -2.58 -25.05
CA GLN A 75 27.08 -1.35 -25.56
C GLN A 75 27.94 -0.09 -25.38
N ARG A 76 28.79 -0.08 -24.34
CA ARG A 76 29.53 1.11 -23.89
C ARG A 76 30.91 1.22 -24.51
N ASN A 77 31.27 0.32 -25.42
CA ASN A 77 32.61 0.16 -25.95
C ASN A 77 32.58 -0.05 -27.46
N THR A 78 33.63 0.43 -28.15
CA THR A 78 33.88 0.07 -29.55
C THR A 78 34.92 -1.04 -29.60
N TYR A 79 34.69 -2.02 -30.46
CA TYR A 79 35.61 -3.13 -30.70
C TYR A 79 36.13 -3.09 -32.13
N ARG A 80 37.20 -3.85 -32.39
CA ARG A 80 37.68 -4.17 -33.73
C ARG A 80 37.83 -5.68 -33.82
N LEU A 81 37.13 -6.28 -34.78
CA LEU A 81 37.29 -7.68 -35.12
C LEU A 81 38.28 -7.79 -36.28
N GLU A 82 39.24 -8.70 -36.17
CA GLU A 82 40.21 -9.01 -37.23
C GLU A 82 40.15 -10.48 -37.58
N ALA A 83 40.38 -10.82 -38.86
CA ALA A 83 40.50 -12.21 -39.30
C ALA A 83 41.81 -12.44 -40.05
N TYR A 84 42.57 -13.45 -39.64
CA TYR A 84 43.88 -13.77 -40.21
C TYR A 84 44.15 -15.28 -40.25
N LEU A 85 45.01 -15.71 -41.18
CA LEU A 85 45.47 -17.11 -41.29
C LEU A 85 46.84 -17.33 -40.62
N TYR A 86 47.64 -16.28 -40.49
CA TYR A 86 49.01 -16.34 -39.96
C TYR A 86 49.22 -15.32 -38.82
N GLU A 87 49.18 -14.02 -39.14
CA GLU A 87 49.35 -12.92 -38.18
C GLU A 87 48.31 -11.80 -38.43
N PRO A 88 47.88 -11.07 -37.38
CA PRO A 88 46.93 -9.95 -37.52
C PRO A 88 47.58 -8.76 -38.22
N GLU A 89 46.88 -8.17 -39.19
CA GLU A 89 47.38 -7.01 -39.94
C GLU A 89 47.11 -5.66 -39.24
N GLY A 90 46.19 -5.61 -38.26
CA GLY A 90 45.95 -4.45 -37.39
C GLY A 90 45.24 -3.26 -38.04
N GLN A 91 44.99 -3.30 -39.35
CA GLN A 91 44.39 -2.21 -40.15
C GLN A 91 43.96 -2.70 -41.54
N GLY A 92 43.00 -2.00 -42.15
CA GLY A 92 42.57 -2.26 -43.53
C GLY A 92 41.38 -3.22 -43.63
N ALA A 93 41.19 -3.80 -44.81
CA ALA A 93 39.98 -4.56 -45.19
C ALA A 93 39.83 -5.93 -44.48
N THR A 94 40.87 -6.36 -43.76
CA THR A 94 40.90 -7.53 -42.86
C THR A 94 40.32 -7.24 -41.47
N THR A 95 39.83 -6.01 -41.24
CA THR A 95 39.34 -5.52 -39.94
C THR A 95 37.95 -4.88 -40.06
N ILE A 96 37.11 -5.00 -39.02
CA ILE A 96 35.81 -4.32 -38.89
C ILE A 96 35.73 -3.65 -37.51
N GLU A 97 35.48 -2.34 -37.45
CA GLU A 97 35.09 -1.69 -36.19
C GLU A 97 33.62 -1.97 -35.89
N ILE A 98 33.34 -2.40 -34.66
CA ILE A 98 32.03 -2.89 -34.19
C ILE A 98 31.58 -2.02 -33.00
N THR A 99 30.35 -1.49 -33.06
CA THR A 99 29.72 -0.75 -31.96
C THR A 99 28.34 -1.35 -31.66
N PRO A 100 28.23 -2.27 -30.68
CA PRO A 100 26.98 -2.96 -30.37
C PRO A 100 25.85 -2.02 -29.97
N GLN A 101 24.65 -2.31 -30.44
CA GLN A 101 23.43 -1.52 -30.23
C GLN A 101 22.49 -2.20 -29.23
N PRO A 102 21.74 -1.44 -28.42
CA PRO A 102 20.77 -2.02 -27.50
C PRO A 102 19.67 -2.78 -28.25
N ALA A 103 19.25 -3.94 -27.72
CA ALA A 103 18.07 -4.63 -28.21
C ALA A 103 16.78 -3.84 -27.87
N ALA A 104 15.69 -4.09 -28.58
CA ALA A 104 14.42 -3.40 -28.33
C ALA A 104 13.50 -4.10 -27.30
N ILE A 105 13.75 -5.37 -26.99
CA ILE A 105 12.87 -6.23 -26.19
C ILE A 105 13.66 -6.81 -25.01
N PRO A 106 13.21 -6.64 -23.75
CA PRO A 106 13.84 -7.28 -22.60
C PRO A 106 13.64 -8.80 -22.59
N ARG A 107 14.72 -9.56 -22.37
CA ARG A 107 14.68 -11.03 -22.35
C ARG A 107 15.78 -11.64 -21.49
N ILE A 108 15.53 -12.86 -21.03
CA ILE A 108 16.54 -13.80 -20.51
C ILE A 108 17.09 -14.54 -21.75
N ASN A 109 18.40 -14.65 -21.88
CA ASN A 109 19.05 -15.37 -22.99
C ASN A 109 19.48 -16.78 -22.57
N LYS A 110 20.08 -16.92 -21.39
CA LYS A 110 20.59 -18.20 -20.87
C LYS A 110 20.32 -18.31 -19.38
N VAL A 111 20.09 -19.53 -18.92
CA VAL A 111 20.10 -19.89 -17.50
C VAL A 111 21.12 -21.03 -17.31
N GLU A 112 21.83 -21.04 -16.19
CA GLU A 112 22.83 -22.04 -15.83
C GLU A 112 22.67 -22.42 -14.34
N LEU A 113 22.96 -23.67 -13.98
CA LEU A 113 22.91 -24.19 -12.60
C LEU A 113 24.22 -24.94 -12.30
N GLN A 114 24.94 -24.53 -11.26
CA GLN A 114 26.30 -25.01 -10.92
C GLN A 114 26.50 -25.10 -9.40
N TYR A 115 27.54 -25.81 -8.95
CA TYR A 115 27.98 -25.75 -7.55
C TYR A 115 28.65 -24.40 -7.22
N VAL A 116 28.56 -23.96 -5.97
CA VAL A 116 29.11 -22.66 -5.53
C VAL A 116 30.65 -22.58 -5.52
N ASP A 117 31.35 -23.72 -5.54
CA ASP A 117 32.81 -23.81 -5.68
C ASP A 117 33.28 -24.03 -7.14
N ASP A 118 32.36 -23.90 -8.09
CA ASP A 118 32.55 -24.06 -9.53
C ASP A 118 33.13 -25.45 -9.95
N SER A 119 33.06 -26.47 -9.08
CA SER A 119 33.54 -27.83 -9.36
C SER A 119 32.41 -28.84 -9.68
N PRO A 120 32.64 -29.85 -10.54
CA PRO A 120 31.72 -30.97 -10.72
C PRO A 120 31.80 -31.95 -9.53
N GLY A 121 31.19 -31.58 -8.39
CA GLY A 121 31.17 -32.38 -7.18
C GLY A 121 30.35 -33.66 -7.32
N THR A 122 30.92 -34.81 -6.91
CA THR A 122 30.24 -36.12 -6.99
C THR A 122 29.62 -36.60 -5.69
N VAL A 123 29.89 -35.95 -4.53
CA VAL A 123 29.29 -36.29 -3.23
C VAL A 123 29.05 -35.00 -2.45
N PHE A 124 27.81 -34.83 -1.98
CA PHE A 124 27.32 -33.59 -1.35
C PHE A 124 27.46 -33.57 0.18
N SER A 125 27.58 -32.39 0.79
CA SER A 125 27.45 -32.19 2.26
C SER A 125 26.41 -31.12 2.61
N TYR A 126 25.62 -31.33 3.68
CA TYR A 126 24.44 -30.50 4.08
C TYR A 126 24.66 -28.99 4.33
N THR A 127 25.84 -28.47 4.02
CA THR A 127 26.25 -27.05 4.10
C THR A 127 26.58 -26.43 2.73
N GLU A 128 26.59 -27.23 1.66
CA GLU A 128 26.87 -26.77 0.29
C GLU A 128 25.63 -26.13 -0.38
N LYS A 129 25.91 -25.43 -1.48
CA LYS A 129 24.97 -24.58 -2.21
C LYS A 129 25.04 -24.85 -3.70
N MET A 130 23.88 -24.82 -4.35
CA MET A 130 23.80 -24.65 -5.81
C MET A 130 23.55 -23.18 -6.17
N ARG A 131 24.13 -22.73 -7.27
CA ARG A 131 24.03 -21.38 -7.80
C ARG A 131 23.40 -21.43 -9.17
N ALA A 132 22.23 -20.81 -9.30
CA ALA A 132 21.61 -20.52 -10.58
C ALA A 132 22.02 -19.12 -11.06
N ARG A 133 22.39 -18.98 -12.34
CA ARG A 133 22.68 -17.69 -12.99
C ARG A 133 21.78 -17.51 -14.20
N ALA A 134 21.23 -16.31 -14.40
CA ALA A 134 20.46 -15.95 -15.59
C ALA A 134 21.08 -14.74 -16.29
N GLN A 135 21.47 -14.91 -17.55
CA GLN A 135 22.05 -13.87 -18.40
C GLN A 135 20.95 -13.16 -19.19
N CYS A 136 20.93 -11.83 -19.14
CA CYS A 136 19.77 -11.02 -19.49
C CYS A 136 20.12 -9.74 -20.26
N VAL A 137 19.20 -9.29 -21.13
CA VAL A 137 19.32 -8.05 -21.93
C VAL A 137 18.18 -7.10 -21.59
N ASN A 138 18.49 -5.82 -21.37
CA ASN A 138 17.54 -4.77 -20.95
C ASN A 138 16.72 -5.09 -19.69
N LEU A 139 17.21 -6.00 -18.83
CA LEU A 139 16.55 -6.37 -17.57
C LEU A 139 17.24 -5.81 -16.33
N THR A 140 18.33 -5.05 -16.48
CA THR A 140 19.06 -4.38 -15.38
C THR A 140 18.10 -3.72 -14.37
N GLY A 141 18.18 -4.12 -13.10
CA GLY A 141 17.32 -3.65 -12.01
C GLY A 141 15.94 -4.34 -11.90
N ARG A 142 15.61 -5.30 -12.76
CA ARG A 142 14.39 -6.12 -12.65
C ARG A 142 14.64 -7.36 -11.80
N LYS A 143 13.63 -7.79 -11.05
CA LYS A 143 13.61 -9.09 -10.36
C LYS A 143 13.26 -10.21 -11.33
N LEU A 144 13.92 -11.35 -11.19
CA LEU A 144 13.59 -12.62 -11.81
C LEU A 144 13.29 -13.66 -10.72
N LYS A 145 12.35 -14.55 -11.01
CA LYS A 145 11.97 -15.66 -10.14
C LYS A 145 12.63 -16.95 -10.64
N PHE A 146 13.51 -17.52 -9.83
CA PHE A 146 14.19 -18.79 -10.04
C PHE A 146 13.47 -19.87 -9.25
N SER A 147 13.00 -20.93 -9.91
CA SER A 147 12.37 -22.09 -9.28
C SER A 147 13.26 -23.30 -9.47
N LEU A 148 13.74 -23.90 -8.38
CA LEU A 148 14.49 -25.16 -8.39
C LEU A 148 13.49 -26.33 -8.38
N TRP A 149 13.68 -27.26 -9.29
CA TRP A 149 12.87 -28.46 -9.47
C TRP A 149 13.74 -29.69 -9.30
N GLU A 150 13.10 -30.80 -8.95
CA GLU A 150 13.67 -32.13 -9.00
C GLU A 150 12.97 -32.94 -10.12
N ASP A 151 13.71 -33.79 -10.81
CA ASP A 151 13.25 -34.53 -12.00
C ASP A 151 12.92 -35.99 -11.66
N ASP A 152 11.63 -36.23 -11.39
CA ASP A 152 11.05 -37.52 -11.01
C ASP A 152 10.65 -38.39 -12.22
N ALA A 153 10.86 -37.88 -13.44
CA ALA A 153 10.39 -38.49 -14.68
C ALA A 153 11.52 -39.17 -15.46
N SER A 154 11.29 -40.38 -15.97
CA SER A 154 12.27 -41.08 -16.82
C SER A 154 12.34 -40.49 -18.23
N GLY A 155 13.08 -39.39 -18.38
CA GLY A 155 13.42 -38.74 -19.65
C GLY A 155 13.75 -37.25 -19.48
N ASN A 156 14.69 -36.73 -20.26
CA ASN A 156 15.24 -35.37 -20.08
C ASN A 156 14.18 -34.26 -20.22
N GLY A 157 13.78 -33.61 -19.11
CA GLY A 157 13.23 -32.25 -19.13
C GLY A 157 11.94 -31.99 -18.33
N HIS A 158 11.63 -30.71 -18.15
CA HIS A 158 10.51 -30.21 -17.32
C HIS A 158 9.14 -30.77 -17.72
N ASN A 159 8.65 -31.74 -16.95
CA ASN A 159 7.30 -32.30 -17.00
C ASN A 159 6.43 -31.70 -15.87
N ALA A 160 5.13 -31.98 -15.90
CA ALA A 160 4.15 -31.50 -14.91
C ALA A 160 4.18 -32.27 -13.58
N ASN A 161 4.85 -33.43 -13.54
CA ASN A 161 4.99 -34.26 -12.34
C ASN A 161 6.11 -33.75 -11.41
N ASN A 162 7.14 -33.15 -12.01
CA ASN A 162 8.34 -32.66 -11.34
C ASN A 162 8.08 -31.86 -10.07
N LEU A 163 8.81 -32.22 -9.01
CA LEU A 163 8.60 -31.64 -7.71
C LEU A 163 9.21 -30.23 -7.61
N LEU A 164 8.39 -29.22 -7.33
CA LEU A 164 8.88 -27.87 -7.03
C LEU A 164 9.55 -27.85 -5.64
N ILE A 165 10.87 -27.69 -5.62
CA ILE A 165 11.69 -27.79 -4.41
C ILE A 165 11.73 -26.45 -3.66
N GLU A 166 12.25 -25.39 -4.28
CA GLU A 166 12.39 -24.06 -3.69
C GLU A 166 12.21 -22.97 -4.77
N THR A 167 11.81 -21.77 -4.38
CA THR A 167 11.75 -20.60 -5.28
C THR A 167 12.47 -19.42 -4.64
N LYS A 168 13.29 -18.71 -5.41
CA LYS A 168 14.01 -17.51 -4.99
C LYS A 168 13.89 -16.39 -6.02
N GLU A 169 13.86 -15.16 -5.55
CA GLU A 169 13.99 -14.00 -6.43
C GLU A 169 15.44 -13.49 -6.44
N ALA A 170 15.93 -13.08 -7.61
CA ALA A 170 17.18 -12.34 -7.74
C ALA A 170 17.03 -11.18 -8.72
N THR A 171 17.62 -10.04 -8.39
CA THR A 171 17.62 -8.85 -9.24
C THR A 171 18.76 -8.94 -10.25
N VAL A 172 18.47 -8.60 -11.51
CA VAL A 172 19.48 -8.47 -12.57
C VAL A 172 20.37 -7.28 -12.26
N ASP A 173 21.68 -7.52 -12.14
CA ASP A 173 22.67 -6.51 -11.81
C ASP A 173 23.02 -5.59 -13.00
N ARG A 174 24.00 -4.71 -12.80
CA ARG A 174 24.47 -3.73 -13.81
C ARG A 174 25.26 -4.35 -14.96
N THR A 175 25.54 -5.65 -14.92
CA THR A 175 26.22 -6.43 -15.97
C THR A 175 25.24 -7.23 -16.82
N GLY A 176 23.96 -7.27 -16.43
CA GLY A 176 22.92 -8.06 -17.07
C GLY A 176 22.77 -9.47 -16.49
N VAL A 177 23.29 -9.74 -15.28
CA VAL A 177 23.23 -11.07 -14.66
C VAL A 177 22.39 -11.04 -13.38
N ALA A 178 21.49 -12.02 -13.22
CA ALA A 178 20.85 -12.32 -11.94
C ALA A 178 21.38 -13.65 -11.40
N THR A 179 21.62 -13.75 -10.08
CA THR A 179 22.14 -14.96 -9.43
C THR A 179 21.29 -15.34 -8.21
N ALA A 180 20.84 -16.59 -8.14
CA ALA A 180 20.12 -17.15 -6.99
C ALA A 180 20.89 -18.36 -6.42
N GLU A 181 21.05 -18.44 -5.09
CA GLU A 181 21.72 -19.57 -4.43
C GLU A 181 20.74 -20.41 -3.61
N PHE A 182 20.62 -21.70 -3.93
CA PHE A 182 19.80 -22.69 -3.25
C PHE A 182 20.66 -23.47 -2.23
N MET A 183 20.20 -23.55 -0.98
CA MET A 183 20.92 -24.25 0.09
C MET A 183 20.36 -25.66 0.22
N LEU A 184 21.15 -26.68 -0.09
CA LEU A 184 20.71 -28.08 -0.14
C LEU A 184 20.63 -28.70 1.28
N THR A 185 19.80 -28.09 2.14
CA THR A 185 19.63 -28.50 3.54
C THR A 185 19.00 -29.89 3.67
N ARG A 186 19.12 -30.52 4.86
CA ARG A 186 18.42 -31.78 5.18
C ARG A 186 16.91 -31.75 4.86
N ALA A 187 16.24 -30.64 5.13
CA ALA A 187 14.80 -30.50 4.84
C ALA A 187 14.53 -30.44 3.34
N LEU A 188 15.40 -29.77 2.56
CA LEU A 188 15.29 -29.69 1.11
C LEU A 188 15.57 -31.05 0.44
N MET A 189 16.56 -31.79 0.94
CA MET A 189 16.84 -33.17 0.52
C MET A 189 15.71 -34.14 0.90
N GLN A 190 15.14 -34.03 2.11
CA GLN A 190 13.95 -34.81 2.50
C GLN A 190 12.72 -34.48 1.67
N LYS A 191 12.60 -33.25 1.17
CA LYS A 191 11.52 -32.86 0.25
C LYS A 191 11.72 -33.50 -1.12
N ALA A 192 12.93 -33.42 -1.69
CA ALA A 192 13.28 -34.12 -2.94
C ALA A 192 12.98 -35.63 -2.85
N MET A 193 13.47 -36.30 -1.79
CA MET A 193 13.24 -37.73 -1.56
C MET A 193 11.77 -38.17 -1.42
N GLN A 194 10.78 -37.27 -1.38
CA GLN A 194 9.36 -37.64 -1.31
C GLN A 194 8.76 -38.03 -2.67
N GLY A 195 9.38 -37.65 -3.79
CA GLY A 195 8.93 -38.03 -5.14
C GLY A 195 9.55 -39.31 -5.69
N GLU A 196 10.67 -39.77 -5.12
CA GLU A 196 11.72 -40.37 -5.95
C GLU A 196 11.73 -41.92 -6.04
N THR A 197 12.16 -42.42 -7.21
CA THR A 197 12.24 -43.84 -7.57
C THR A 197 13.62 -44.46 -7.28
N ASP A 198 14.74 -43.74 -7.46
CA ASP A 198 16.08 -44.13 -6.99
C ASP A 198 16.66 -43.14 -5.97
N SER A 199 16.34 -43.38 -4.70
CA SER A 199 16.85 -42.63 -3.53
C SER A 199 18.38 -42.48 -3.37
N LYS A 200 19.21 -43.00 -4.30
CA LYS A 200 20.67 -42.81 -4.33
C LYS A 200 21.10 -41.55 -5.08
N GLN A 201 20.37 -41.11 -6.11
CA GLN A 201 20.69 -39.93 -6.90
C GLN A 201 19.44 -39.06 -7.05
N LEU A 202 19.62 -37.74 -6.96
CA LEU A 202 18.58 -36.74 -7.17
C LEU A 202 18.98 -35.88 -8.38
N GLU A 203 18.07 -35.63 -9.31
CA GLU A 203 18.33 -34.82 -10.50
C GLU A 203 17.67 -33.44 -10.36
N PHE A 204 18.43 -32.35 -10.49
CA PHE A 204 17.90 -31.00 -10.30
C PHE A 204 18.08 -30.10 -11.52
N TYR A 205 17.08 -29.28 -11.84
CA TYR A 205 17.20 -28.17 -12.79
C TYR A 205 16.50 -26.92 -12.25
N VAL A 206 16.74 -25.77 -12.87
CA VAL A 206 16.13 -24.50 -12.48
C VAL A 206 15.39 -23.86 -13.65
N THR A 207 14.19 -23.32 -13.39
CA THR A 207 13.45 -22.49 -14.36
C THR A 207 13.45 -21.03 -13.92
N VAL A 208 13.69 -20.09 -14.83
CA VAL A 208 13.69 -18.65 -14.54
C VAL A 208 12.59 -17.91 -15.28
N GLU A 209 11.85 -17.08 -14.55
CA GLU A 209 10.69 -16.30 -15.01
C GLU A 209 10.95 -14.79 -14.80
N TYR A 210 10.79 -13.99 -15.85
CA TYR A 210 10.72 -12.51 -15.77
C TYR A 210 9.26 -11.99 -15.75
N PHE A 211 8.38 -12.70 -16.45
CA PHE A 211 6.94 -12.46 -16.47
C PHE A 211 6.23 -13.79 -16.22
N GLN A 212 5.01 -13.72 -15.68
CA GLN A 212 4.11 -14.86 -15.66
C GLN A 212 3.99 -15.42 -17.09
N ASN A 213 4.28 -16.73 -17.25
CA ASN A 213 4.27 -17.50 -18.51
C ASN A 213 5.53 -17.46 -19.42
N ARG A 214 6.69 -16.92 -18.99
CA ARG A 214 7.96 -17.12 -19.73
C ARG A 214 9.04 -17.78 -18.86
N LYS A 215 9.09 -19.11 -18.90
CA LYS A 215 10.13 -19.95 -18.28
C LYS A 215 11.32 -20.15 -19.22
N HIS A 216 12.53 -20.13 -18.67
CA HIS A 216 13.76 -20.62 -19.31
C HIS A 216 14.34 -21.69 -18.38
N ALA A 217 14.49 -22.92 -18.84
CA ALA A 217 14.96 -24.06 -18.05
C ALA A 217 16.47 -24.30 -18.27
N THR A 218 17.12 -24.96 -17.32
CA THR A 218 18.46 -25.57 -17.49
C THR A 218 18.36 -27.05 -17.78
N ASP A 219 19.49 -27.64 -18.16
CA ASP A 219 19.70 -29.10 -18.09
C ASP A 219 19.73 -29.57 -16.61
N ASN A 220 19.64 -30.89 -16.41
CA ASN A 220 19.69 -31.55 -15.11
C ASN A 220 21.12 -31.58 -14.53
N VAL A 221 21.20 -31.50 -13.20
CA VAL A 221 22.41 -31.63 -12.39
C VAL A 221 22.19 -32.76 -11.39
N ASN A 222 22.93 -33.87 -11.55
CA ASN A 222 22.73 -35.09 -10.77
C ASN A 222 23.58 -35.07 -9.48
N ILE A 223 22.97 -35.41 -8.34
CA ILE A 223 23.58 -35.31 -7.01
C ILE A 223 23.41 -36.63 -6.25
N ASN A 224 24.51 -37.23 -5.78
CA ASN A 224 24.45 -38.43 -4.94
C ASN A 224 23.96 -38.10 -3.52
N ASN A 225 22.97 -38.86 -3.02
CA ASN A 225 22.37 -38.72 -1.70
C ASN A 225 23.26 -39.32 -0.59
N PRO A 226 23.87 -38.53 0.31
CA PRO A 226 24.74 -39.04 1.38
C PRO A 226 23.97 -39.77 2.50
N SER A 227 22.63 -39.68 2.49
CA SER A 227 21.73 -40.18 3.54
C SER A 227 21.19 -41.58 3.27
N HIS A 228 21.50 -42.17 2.11
CA HIS A 228 20.93 -43.45 1.69
C HIS A 228 21.42 -44.61 2.57
N ILE A 229 20.52 -45.20 3.36
CA ILE A 229 20.77 -46.41 4.15
C ILE A 229 20.17 -47.60 3.39
N PRO A 230 20.97 -48.60 2.95
CA PRO A 230 20.45 -49.80 2.29
C PRO A 230 19.51 -50.60 3.20
N ALA A 231 18.34 -50.99 2.69
CA ALA A 231 17.34 -51.71 3.47
C ALA A 231 17.74 -53.16 3.77
N THR A 232 18.15 -53.45 5.01
CA THR A 232 18.37 -54.82 5.49
C THR A 232 17.06 -55.49 5.94
N ARG A 233 16.82 -56.73 5.48
CA ARG A 233 15.64 -57.55 5.86
C ARG A 233 15.59 -57.86 7.37
N PRO A 234 14.39 -57.98 7.98
CA PRO A 234 14.25 -58.15 9.43
C PRO A 234 14.39 -59.62 9.90
N GLN A 235 14.94 -59.81 11.10
CA GLN A 235 14.90 -61.03 11.91
C GLN A 235 14.67 -60.66 13.41
N PRO A 236 14.14 -61.57 14.25
CA PRO A 236 13.38 -61.21 15.46
C PRO A 236 14.18 -61.09 16.79
N ARG A 237 13.55 -60.41 17.78
CA ARG A 237 13.96 -60.30 19.20
C ARG A 237 13.88 -61.64 19.95
N PRO A 238 14.67 -61.86 21.03
CA PRO A 238 14.66 -61.06 22.28
C PRO A 238 16.08 -60.58 22.71
N GLN A 239 16.45 -60.16 23.94
CA GLN A 239 15.81 -60.09 25.27
C GLN A 239 16.41 -58.96 26.16
N GLN A 240 16.23 -59.04 27.49
CA GLN A 240 16.80 -58.24 28.60
C GLN A 240 16.90 -59.17 29.85
N PRO A 241 17.51 -58.84 31.02
CA PRO A 241 18.20 -57.61 31.47
C PRO A 241 19.53 -57.86 32.27
N THR A 242 20.16 -56.81 32.84
CA THR A 242 20.53 -56.67 34.29
C THR A 242 21.27 -55.35 34.61
N ASN A 243 21.33 -54.97 35.90
CA ASN A 243 21.62 -53.61 36.41
C ASN A 243 23.09 -53.38 36.85
N ASN A 244 23.56 -52.12 36.87
CA ASN A 244 23.86 -51.38 38.13
C ASN A 244 24.46 -49.95 37.96
N SER A 245 24.18 -49.10 38.95
CA SER A 245 24.90 -47.87 39.37
C SER A 245 24.75 -46.53 38.61
N THR A 246 24.44 -45.48 39.39
CA THR A 246 24.35 -44.02 39.09
C THR A 246 25.42 -43.25 39.92
N PRO A 247 25.60 -41.91 39.84
CA PRO A 247 25.23 -40.90 38.82
C PRO A 247 26.38 -39.91 38.43
N SER A 248 26.06 -38.92 37.57
CA SER A 248 26.70 -37.58 37.35
C SER A 248 27.31 -37.26 35.96
N GLN A 249 27.28 -35.97 35.62
CA GLN A 249 27.53 -35.29 34.32
C GLN A 249 28.51 -34.11 34.56
N PRO A 250 28.98 -33.33 33.55
CA PRO A 250 29.47 -33.70 32.21
C PRO A 250 30.73 -32.90 31.77
N THR A 251 31.58 -33.43 30.89
CA THR A 251 32.49 -32.58 30.07
C THR A 251 32.69 -33.10 28.65
N SER A 252 32.54 -32.17 27.69
CA SER A 252 32.99 -32.17 26.28
C SER A 252 33.73 -33.40 25.71
N ASN A 253 33.22 -33.94 24.59
CA ASN A 253 34.06 -34.52 23.54
C ASN A 253 33.43 -34.36 22.16
N ILE A 254 34.26 -34.03 21.17
CA ILE A 254 33.91 -33.89 19.75
C ILE A 254 34.16 -35.25 19.06
N PRO A 255 33.25 -35.77 18.20
CA PRO A 255 33.50 -37.01 17.46
C PRO A 255 34.59 -36.85 16.38
N PRO A 256 35.34 -37.91 16.02
CA PRO A 256 36.42 -37.82 15.04
C PRO A 256 35.94 -37.59 13.60
N ARG A 257 36.79 -36.99 12.76
CA ARG A 257 36.61 -37.00 11.29
C ARG A 257 36.79 -38.42 10.73
N ALA A 258 35.96 -38.77 9.75
CA ALA A 258 36.11 -40.01 8.98
C ALA A 258 37.31 -39.93 8.00
N GLU A 259 37.97 -41.07 7.79
CA GLU A 259 39.03 -41.22 6.80
C GLU A 259 38.49 -41.23 5.36
N ASN A 260 39.35 -40.92 4.38
CA ASN A 260 39.07 -40.84 2.93
C ASN A 260 38.23 -39.65 2.44
N SER A 261 38.42 -38.46 3.02
CA SER A 261 37.97 -37.18 2.42
C SER A 261 39.14 -36.46 1.72
N PRO A 262 38.92 -35.79 0.56
CA PRO A 262 39.95 -34.97 -0.12
C PRO A 262 40.56 -33.83 0.72
N ALA A 263 39.97 -33.54 1.88
CA ALA A 263 40.52 -32.60 2.86
C ALA A 263 41.80 -33.10 3.59
N ALA A 264 42.27 -34.32 3.31
CA ALA A 264 43.48 -34.88 3.92
C ALA A 264 44.81 -34.41 3.27
N GLU A 265 44.80 -33.97 2.00
CA GLU A 265 46.02 -33.69 1.23
C GLU A 265 46.25 -32.20 0.90
N LYS A 266 45.98 -31.29 1.86
CA LYS A 266 46.46 -29.90 1.77
C LYS A 266 47.75 -29.73 2.58
N PRO A 267 48.90 -29.40 1.95
CA PRO A 267 50.11 -29.01 2.67
C PRO A 267 49.85 -27.78 3.54
N LYS A 268 50.62 -27.63 4.63
CA LYS A 268 50.57 -26.43 5.48
C LYS A 268 50.86 -25.17 4.66
N SER A 269 50.11 -24.10 4.90
CA SER A 269 50.33 -22.83 4.21
C SER A 269 51.72 -22.26 4.51
N GLN A 270 52.37 -21.75 3.47
CA GLN A 270 53.52 -20.86 3.61
C GLN A 270 53.07 -19.41 3.40
N LYS A 271 53.75 -18.50 4.09
CA LYS A 271 53.47 -17.07 4.09
C LYS A 271 54.28 -16.38 2.97
N GLU A 272 53.62 -15.44 2.29
CA GLU A 272 54.15 -14.23 1.64
C GLU A 272 55.55 -14.30 0.96
N GLU A 273 55.60 -14.05 -0.36
CA GLU A 273 56.28 -12.83 -0.87
C GLU A 273 55.86 -12.41 -2.30
N LYS A 274 56.23 -11.18 -2.67
CA LYS A 274 55.66 -10.27 -3.70
C LYS A 274 55.80 -10.72 -5.17
N GLY A 275 54.84 -10.32 -6.03
CA GLY A 275 54.96 -10.52 -7.51
C GLY A 275 53.86 -9.96 -8.45
N ILE A 276 53.46 -8.69 -8.30
CA ILE A 276 52.91 -7.77 -9.34
C ILE A 276 52.07 -8.33 -10.55
N ILE A 277 50.77 -7.97 -10.54
CA ILE A 277 49.83 -7.70 -11.67
C ILE A 277 49.06 -8.87 -12.36
N ASP A 278 47.77 -8.54 -12.63
CA ASP A 278 46.73 -9.16 -13.46
C ASP A 278 46.18 -10.57 -13.16
N ARG A 279 45.07 -10.59 -12.40
CA ARG A 279 43.98 -11.58 -12.46
C ARG A 279 42.60 -10.96 -12.75
N VAL A 280 42.56 -9.69 -13.17
CA VAL A 280 41.29 -8.93 -13.33
C VAL A 280 40.75 -9.00 -14.76
N THR A 281 41.55 -9.36 -15.76
CA THR A 281 41.11 -9.35 -17.17
C THR A 281 40.06 -10.40 -17.52
N ASP A 282 40.20 -11.61 -17.00
CA ASP A 282 39.46 -12.76 -17.54
C ASP A 282 37.97 -12.69 -17.15
N TRP A 283 37.66 -12.30 -15.90
CA TRP A 283 36.27 -12.08 -15.46
C TRP A 283 35.54 -10.98 -16.24
N TRP A 284 36.26 -9.97 -16.75
CA TRP A 284 35.63 -8.90 -17.55
C TRP A 284 35.38 -9.30 -19.00
N ASN A 285 36.15 -10.25 -19.54
CA ASN A 285 35.96 -10.74 -20.91
C ASN A 285 34.62 -11.49 -21.06
N ASP A 286 34.27 -12.34 -20.10
CA ASP A 286 33.02 -13.12 -20.07
C ASP A 286 31.74 -12.26 -19.97
N LEU A 287 31.89 -10.99 -19.54
CA LEU A 287 30.80 -10.02 -19.45
C LEU A 287 30.63 -9.19 -20.73
N GLU A 288 31.63 -9.19 -21.63
CA GLU A 288 31.64 -8.42 -22.87
C GLU A 288 31.21 -9.26 -24.09
N LEU A 289 31.53 -10.55 -24.11
CA LEU A 289 31.02 -11.53 -25.09
C LEU A 289 30.36 -12.74 -24.40
N TRP A 290 29.21 -13.14 -24.90
CA TRP A 290 28.44 -14.30 -24.40
C TRP A 290 28.60 -15.48 -25.37
N ASP A 291 29.80 -16.04 -25.42
CA ASP A 291 30.21 -16.83 -26.58
C ASP A 291 30.75 -18.21 -26.18
N TRP A 292 29.82 -19.07 -25.80
CA TRP A 292 30.03 -20.43 -25.33
C TRP A 292 29.03 -21.37 -26.02
N GLY A 293 29.38 -22.65 -26.16
CA GLY A 293 28.48 -23.64 -26.78
C GLY A 293 27.11 -23.69 -26.09
N GLU A 294 26.04 -23.60 -26.87
CA GLU A 294 24.66 -23.62 -26.37
C GLU A 294 24.30 -25.01 -25.83
N SER A 295 23.78 -25.07 -24.60
CA SER A 295 23.14 -26.25 -24.01
C SER A 295 21.73 -26.43 -24.58
N GLN A 296 21.41 -27.63 -25.07
CA GLN A 296 20.17 -27.95 -25.79
C GLN A 296 19.13 -28.58 -24.85
N GLY A 297 18.34 -27.75 -24.16
CA GLY A 297 17.17 -28.20 -23.39
C GLY A 297 15.96 -28.46 -24.29
N THR A 298 15.56 -29.73 -24.46
CA THR A 298 14.36 -30.11 -25.22
C THR A 298 13.07 -29.95 -24.39
N ILE A 299 12.07 -29.30 -24.98
CA ILE A 299 10.68 -29.35 -24.51
C ILE A 299 9.91 -30.25 -25.48
N GLU A 300 9.38 -31.37 -25.00
CA GLU A 300 8.47 -32.25 -25.75
C GLU A 300 7.12 -31.55 -25.98
N PRO A 301 6.74 -31.18 -27.21
CA PRO A 301 5.42 -30.63 -27.51
C PRO A 301 4.45 -31.79 -27.72
N THR A 302 3.38 -31.86 -26.92
CA THR A 302 2.37 -32.93 -27.00
C THR A 302 1.41 -32.80 -28.20
N GLN A 303 1.95 -32.72 -29.42
CA GLN A 303 1.26 -33.05 -30.67
C GLN A 303 2.26 -33.26 -31.83
N LEU A 304 2.14 -34.39 -32.54
CA LEU A 304 3.04 -34.76 -33.64
C LEU A 304 2.89 -33.84 -34.87
N PRO A 305 4.00 -33.49 -35.57
CA PRO A 305 3.93 -32.75 -36.82
C PRO A 305 3.23 -33.54 -37.93
N THR A 306 2.35 -32.86 -38.68
CA THR A 306 1.79 -33.41 -39.92
C THR A 306 2.89 -33.48 -40.99
N GLN A 307 3.10 -34.66 -41.61
CA GLN A 307 4.05 -34.77 -42.71
C GLN A 307 3.53 -34.02 -43.96
N PRO A 308 4.33 -33.15 -44.60
CA PRO A 308 3.95 -32.52 -45.85
C PRO A 308 4.10 -33.50 -47.04
N PRO A 309 3.19 -33.48 -48.03
CA PRO A 309 3.44 -34.09 -49.33
C PRO A 309 4.62 -33.44 -50.06
N SER A 310 5.17 -34.15 -51.04
CA SER A 310 6.31 -33.72 -51.85
C SER A 310 6.00 -32.56 -52.81
N ASP A 311 7.08 -31.83 -53.14
CA ASP A 311 7.24 -30.83 -54.21
C ASP A 311 6.64 -29.43 -54.04
N GLY A 312 7.40 -28.44 -54.54
CA GLY A 312 6.95 -27.06 -54.80
C GLY A 312 7.67 -25.98 -54.00
N ARG A 313 8.78 -25.45 -54.51
CA ARG A 313 9.33 -24.17 -54.04
C ARG A 313 8.35 -23.04 -54.38
N ALA A 314 7.84 -22.35 -53.37
CA ALA A 314 7.24 -21.02 -53.50
C ALA A 314 7.93 -20.06 -52.53
N VAL A 315 8.43 -18.93 -53.06
CA VAL A 315 9.10 -17.91 -52.25
C VAL A 315 8.05 -17.07 -51.54
N SER A 316 8.03 -17.09 -50.21
CA SER A 316 7.22 -16.19 -49.40
C SER A 316 8.10 -15.15 -48.72
N VAL A 317 7.90 -13.88 -49.09
CA VAL A 317 8.46 -12.73 -48.37
C VAL A 317 7.74 -12.66 -47.03
N VAL A 318 8.48 -12.74 -45.93
CA VAL A 318 7.93 -12.46 -44.59
C VAL A 318 7.67 -10.96 -44.51
N GLN A 319 6.41 -10.56 -44.69
CA GLN A 319 5.95 -9.28 -44.16
C GLN A 319 5.91 -9.40 -42.64
N ASP A 320 6.46 -8.41 -41.93
CA ASP A 320 6.33 -8.29 -40.48
C ASP A 320 4.83 -8.21 -40.10
N SER A 321 4.26 -9.33 -39.65
CA SER A 321 2.90 -9.36 -39.14
C SER A 321 2.88 -8.73 -37.76
N ALA A 322 2.24 -7.56 -37.65
CA ALA A 322 2.03 -6.88 -36.38
C ALA A 322 1.34 -7.83 -35.40
N VAL A 323 1.96 -8.08 -34.24
CA VAL A 323 1.41 -8.98 -33.22
C VAL A 323 0.11 -8.37 -32.67
N GLU A 324 -1.01 -8.94 -33.08
CA GLU A 324 -2.32 -8.68 -32.49
C GLU A 324 -2.37 -9.24 -31.08
N ASP A 325 -2.78 -8.41 -30.09
CA ASP A 325 -3.10 -8.88 -28.74
C ASP A 325 -3.91 -7.88 -27.91
N ILE A 326 -4.54 -8.35 -26.84
CA ILE A 326 -5.08 -7.52 -25.76
C ILE A 326 -4.03 -7.46 -24.63
N ILE A 327 -3.58 -6.25 -24.31
CA ILE A 327 -2.43 -5.99 -23.42
C ILE A 327 -2.87 -5.80 -21.96
N ASP A 328 -3.94 -5.03 -21.74
CA ASP A 328 -4.43 -4.64 -20.40
C ASP A 328 -5.91 -4.25 -20.52
N ALA A 329 -6.71 -4.47 -19.47
CA ALA A 329 -8.05 -3.92 -19.36
C ALA A 329 -8.32 -3.42 -17.94
N TYR A 330 -8.93 -2.24 -17.81
CA TYR A 330 -9.09 -1.58 -16.52
C TYR A 330 -10.22 -0.55 -16.48
N PHE A 331 -10.60 -0.16 -15.26
CA PHE A 331 -11.48 0.97 -14.98
C PHE A 331 -10.65 2.27 -14.93
N ALA A 332 -11.17 3.34 -15.52
CA ALA A 332 -10.53 4.63 -15.54
C ALA A 332 -11.49 5.78 -15.19
N GLN A 333 -10.94 6.81 -14.56
CA GLN A 333 -11.63 8.09 -14.33
C GLN A 333 -11.04 9.16 -15.27
N LYS A 334 -11.90 10.08 -15.72
CA LYS A 334 -11.50 11.23 -16.53
C LYS A 334 -11.14 12.39 -15.62
N GLU A 335 -9.88 12.81 -15.69
CA GLU A 335 -9.35 13.98 -15.02
C GLU A 335 -8.97 15.05 -16.03
N TYR A 336 -8.96 16.31 -15.61
CA TYR A 336 -8.52 17.44 -16.43
C TYR A 336 -7.15 17.90 -15.93
N SER A 337 -6.10 17.18 -16.33
CA SER A 337 -4.71 17.33 -15.86
C SER A 337 -3.75 17.77 -16.96
N LYS A 338 -4.06 17.48 -18.23
CA LYS A 338 -3.13 17.65 -19.35
C LYS A 338 -3.07 19.10 -19.80
N GLN A 339 -1.94 19.77 -19.61
CA GLN A 339 -1.73 21.12 -20.13
C GLN A 339 -1.77 21.12 -21.66
N THR A 340 -2.75 21.79 -22.29
CA THR A 340 -2.92 21.78 -23.76
C THR A 340 -2.19 22.91 -24.47
N GLY A 341 -1.84 23.98 -23.75
CA GLY A 341 -1.37 25.25 -24.34
C GLY A 341 -2.47 26.06 -25.05
N GLU A 342 -3.69 25.55 -25.17
CA GLU A 342 -4.81 26.25 -25.79
C GLU A 342 -5.31 27.37 -24.87
N ALA A 343 -5.45 28.59 -25.39
CA ALA A 343 -5.99 29.72 -24.63
C ALA A 343 -7.42 29.45 -24.13
N ALA A 344 -7.67 29.68 -22.84
CA ALA A 344 -9.00 29.61 -22.23
C ALA A 344 -9.62 31.01 -22.07
N GLY A 345 -8.90 31.92 -21.40
CA GLY A 345 -9.35 33.28 -21.13
C GLY A 345 -8.29 34.07 -20.38
N THR A 346 -8.72 35.02 -19.55
CA THR A 346 -7.82 35.73 -18.63
C THR A 346 -8.33 35.62 -17.20
N PHE A 347 -7.39 35.61 -16.26
CA PHE A 347 -7.69 35.59 -14.83
C PHE A 347 -7.12 36.84 -14.17
N GLU A 348 -7.95 37.50 -13.37
CA GLU A 348 -7.58 38.68 -12.59
C GLU A 348 -7.24 38.26 -11.15
N TYR A 349 -5.99 38.45 -10.75
CA TYR A 349 -5.50 38.21 -9.40
C TYR A 349 -5.34 39.52 -8.63
N LYS A 350 -5.91 39.58 -7.41
CA LYS A 350 -5.79 40.74 -6.50
C LYS A 350 -4.63 40.55 -5.53
N ILE A 351 -3.71 41.51 -5.50
CA ILE A 351 -2.50 41.51 -4.68
C ILE A 351 -2.85 41.72 -3.20
N GLY A 352 -2.30 40.88 -2.30
CA GLY A 352 -2.64 40.87 -0.87
C GLY A 352 -1.72 41.71 0.05
N SER A 353 -0.59 42.19 -0.46
CA SER A 353 0.51 42.81 0.30
C SER A 353 0.98 44.10 -0.37
N ASN A 354 1.60 45.03 0.37
CA ASN A 354 2.23 46.22 -0.20
C ASN A 354 3.68 45.94 -0.66
N GLY A 355 4.21 46.75 -1.57
CA GLY A 355 5.64 46.78 -1.90
C GLY A 355 6.17 45.56 -2.66
N ASN A 356 5.33 44.84 -3.42
CA ASN A 356 5.77 43.70 -4.23
C ASN A 356 6.51 44.23 -5.46
N LYS A 357 7.85 44.30 -5.38
CA LYS A 357 8.71 44.73 -6.48
C LYS A 357 8.67 43.72 -7.62
N THR A 358 8.73 44.26 -8.84
CA THR A 358 8.67 43.53 -10.11
C THR A 358 9.52 44.20 -11.20
N SER A 359 10.46 45.07 -10.83
CA SER A 359 11.34 45.78 -11.78
C SER A 359 12.37 44.86 -12.45
N THR A 360 12.89 43.85 -11.75
CA THR A 360 13.85 42.87 -12.30
C THR A 360 13.20 41.54 -12.65
N GLY A 361 13.83 40.78 -13.56
CA GLY A 361 13.34 39.45 -13.95
C GLY A 361 13.21 38.46 -12.79
N ALA A 362 14.16 38.48 -11.84
CA ALA A 362 14.14 37.66 -10.64
C ALA A 362 13.00 38.06 -9.68
N GLU A 363 12.74 39.35 -9.51
CA GLU A 363 11.61 39.85 -8.73
C GLU A 363 10.27 39.44 -9.36
N LYS A 364 10.09 39.61 -10.69
CA LYS A 364 8.90 39.12 -11.41
C LYS A 364 8.70 37.63 -11.24
N GLU A 365 9.77 36.83 -11.32
CA GLU A 365 9.69 35.38 -11.16
C GLU A 365 9.29 34.96 -9.74
N ASN A 366 9.83 35.64 -8.71
CA ASN A 366 9.45 35.40 -7.32
C ASN A 366 7.98 35.74 -7.06
N ILE A 367 7.51 36.93 -7.50
CA ILE A 367 6.10 37.31 -7.36
C ILE A 367 5.19 36.38 -8.17
N ALA A 368 5.58 36.00 -9.38
CA ALA A 368 4.81 35.06 -10.21
C ALA A 368 4.72 33.65 -9.59
N ARG A 369 5.80 33.12 -8.98
CA ARG A 369 5.74 31.86 -8.20
C ARG A 369 4.78 31.99 -7.01
N ILE A 370 4.84 33.10 -6.29
CA ILE A 370 3.95 33.36 -5.14
C ILE A 370 2.48 33.39 -5.60
N ILE A 371 2.17 34.05 -6.72
CA ILE A 371 0.82 34.13 -7.32
C ILE A 371 0.36 32.74 -7.79
N LEU A 372 1.20 32.01 -8.53
CA LEU A 372 0.91 30.64 -9.02
C LEU A 372 0.60 29.67 -7.86
N GLY A 373 1.22 29.87 -6.70
CA GLY A 373 0.96 29.11 -5.49
C GLY A 373 -0.36 29.42 -4.77
N LYS A 374 -1.08 30.50 -5.11
CA LYS A 374 -2.27 30.95 -4.36
C LYS A 374 -3.48 30.04 -4.57
N PRO A 375 -4.33 29.82 -3.54
CA PRO A 375 -5.54 29.01 -3.67
C PRO A 375 -6.48 29.45 -4.80
N SER A 376 -6.63 30.76 -5.02
CA SER A 376 -7.47 31.29 -6.10
C SER A 376 -6.97 30.99 -7.51
N VAL A 377 -5.65 30.80 -7.68
CA VAL A 377 -5.03 30.42 -8.96
C VAL A 377 -5.00 28.90 -9.12
N LYS A 378 -4.79 28.15 -8.02
CA LYS A 378 -4.94 26.68 -8.01
C LYS A 378 -6.37 26.24 -8.34
N ALA A 379 -7.38 26.98 -7.90
CA ALA A 379 -8.80 26.74 -8.22
C ALA A 379 -9.18 26.94 -9.70
N LEU A 380 -8.25 27.32 -10.59
CA LEU A 380 -8.49 27.27 -12.03
C LEU A 380 -8.80 25.85 -12.51
N VAL A 381 -8.28 24.81 -11.83
CA VAL A 381 -8.55 23.40 -12.16
C VAL A 381 -10.04 23.06 -12.14
N ASP A 382 -10.82 23.69 -11.24
CA ASP A 382 -12.26 23.50 -11.12
C ASP A 382 -13.02 24.02 -12.36
N LYS A 383 -12.43 25.00 -13.05
CA LYS A 383 -12.91 25.53 -14.35
C LYS A 383 -12.35 24.75 -15.55
N LYS A 384 -11.57 23.69 -15.31
CA LYS A 384 -10.79 22.97 -16.32
C LYS A 384 -9.77 23.89 -17.01
N GLU A 385 -9.17 24.80 -16.24
CA GLU A 385 -8.16 25.77 -16.69
C GLU A 385 -6.87 25.68 -15.85
N TYR A 386 -5.78 26.21 -16.39
CA TYR A 386 -4.53 26.45 -15.67
C TYR A 386 -3.88 27.76 -16.14
N THR A 387 -2.83 28.20 -15.46
CA THR A 387 -1.95 29.27 -15.93
C THR A 387 -0.49 28.86 -15.76
N THR A 388 0.43 29.60 -16.38
CA THR A 388 1.87 29.34 -16.33
C THR A 388 2.61 30.45 -15.62
N LEU A 389 3.80 30.14 -15.10
CA LEU A 389 4.70 31.13 -14.50
C LEU A 389 4.99 32.29 -15.48
N GLU A 390 5.19 31.98 -16.76
CA GLU A 390 5.44 32.98 -17.80
C GLU A 390 4.22 33.84 -18.12
N ALA A 391 3.00 33.29 -18.16
CA ALA A 391 1.79 34.08 -18.34
C ALA A 391 1.58 35.08 -17.19
N ILE A 392 1.86 34.67 -15.95
CA ILE A 392 1.81 35.57 -14.79
C ILE A 392 2.92 36.63 -14.88
N LYS A 393 4.16 36.26 -15.26
CA LYS A 393 5.28 37.22 -15.47
C LYS A 393 4.94 38.26 -16.55
N GLN A 394 4.22 37.88 -17.59
CA GLN A 394 3.73 38.80 -18.64
C GLN A 394 2.65 39.75 -18.11
N GLY A 395 1.76 39.30 -17.21
CA GLY A 395 0.75 40.13 -16.55
C GLY A 395 1.32 41.14 -15.54
N LEU A 396 2.52 40.89 -14.99
CA LEU A 396 3.23 41.79 -14.09
C LEU A 396 3.93 42.92 -14.88
N THR A 397 3.18 43.97 -15.20
CA THR A 397 3.62 45.11 -16.04
C THR A 397 4.17 46.30 -15.26
N LYS A 398 3.80 46.49 -13.98
CA LYS A 398 4.33 47.57 -13.12
C LYS A 398 5.69 47.21 -12.50
N ASP A 399 6.41 48.23 -12.05
CA ASP A 399 7.64 48.09 -11.24
C ASP A 399 7.39 47.67 -9.79
N VAL A 400 6.25 48.09 -9.23
CA VAL A 400 5.80 47.73 -7.88
C VAL A 400 4.29 47.53 -7.91
N TYR A 401 3.82 46.44 -7.28
CA TYR A 401 2.41 46.21 -6.98
C TYR A 401 2.15 46.35 -5.48
N ASN A 402 1.10 47.08 -5.13
CA ASN A 402 0.62 47.27 -3.77
C ASN A 402 -0.65 46.48 -3.49
N LYS A 403 -1.07 46.46 -2.21
CA LYS A 403 -2.25 45.75 -1.76
C LYS A 403 -3.48 46.27 -2.51
N ASP A 404 -4.38 45.34 -2.81
CA ASP A 404 -5.63 45.55 -3.54
C ASP A 404 -5.49 45.89 -5.03
N GLU A 405 -4.27 46.11 -5.54
CA GLU A 405 -4.02 46.21 -6.99
C GLU A 405 -4.22 44.87 -7.71
N LYS A 406 -4.51 44.94 -9.01
CA LYS A 406 -4.90 43.79 -9.83
C LYS A 406 -3.82 43.46 -10.86
N VAL A 407 -3.61 42.17 -11.08
CA VAL A 407 -2.74 41.59 -12.12
C VAL A 407 -3.59 40.67 -12.98
N THR A 408 -3.67 40.94 -14.28
CA THR A 408 -4.41 40.10 -15.23
C THR A 408 -3.44 39.29 -16.08
N PHE A 409 -3.65 37.99 -16.17
CA PHE A 409 -2.79 37.08 -16.95
C PHE A 409 -3.61 36.03 -17.71
N GLN A 410 -2.99 35.45 -18.74
CA GLN A 410 -3.61 34.44 -19.59
C GLN A 410 -3.85 33.13 -18.83
N THR A 411 -5.01 32.50 -19.07
CA THR A 411 -5.29 31.11 -18.71
C THR A 411 -5.37 30.23 -19.95
N PHE A 412 -5.15 28.94 -19.73
CA PHE A 412 -5.08 27.89 -20.75
C PHE A 412 -5.98 26.73 -20.33
N LYS A 413 -6.51 25.96 -21.30
CA LYS A 413 -7.40 24.84 -21.01
C LYS A 413 -6.62 23.62 -20.50
N LEU A 414 -7.20 22.92 -19.53
CA LEU A 414 -6.77 21.58 -19.17
C LEU A 414 -7.50 20.58 -20.06
N GLY A 415 -6.75 19.69 -20.68
CA GLY A 415 -7.21 18.58 -21.49
C GLY A 415 -7.52 17.37 -20.63
N ALA A 416 -8.47 16.57 -21.10
CA ALA A 416 -8.86 15.34 -20.43
C ALA A 416 -7.76 14.25 -20.55
N GLU A 417 -7.56 13.54 -19.45
CA GLU A 417 -6.71 12.36 -19.32
C GLU A 417 -7.53 11.24 -18.65
N LEU A 418 -7.33 9.99 -19.07
CA LEU A 418 -8.01 8.83 -18.49
C LEU A 418 -7.04 8.10 -17.56
N LYS A 419 -7.15 8.33 -16.26
CA LYS A 419 -6.31 7.66 -15.26
C LYS A 419 -6.91 6.34 -14.82
N LYS A 420 -6.08 5.28 -14.82
CA LYS A 420 -6.43 3.97 -14.26
C LYS A 420 -6.72 4.12 -12.76
N ILE A 421 -7.84 3.57 -12.32
CA ILE A 421 -8.25 3.53 -10.92
C ILE A 421 -8.51 2.07 -10.50
N ASN A 422 -8.23 1.77 -9.23
CA ASN A 422 -8.40 0.42 -8.68
C ASN A 422 -9.65 0.30 -7.79
N SER A 423 -10.37 1.39 -7.54
CA SER A 423 -11.62 1.36 -6.76
C SER A 423 -12.56 2.52 -7.06
N ALA A 424 -13.87 2.30 -6.90
CA ALA A 424 -14.90 3.36 -6.88
C ALA A 424 -16.19 2.86 -6.21
N PRO A 425 -17.01 3.74 -5.61
CA PRO A 425 -18.33 3.34 -5.12
C PRO A 425 -19.32 3.06 -6.26
N LEU A 426 -20.36 2.28 -5.97
CA LEU A 426 -21.55 2.19 -6.84
C LEU A 426 -22.13 3.59 -7.12
N ASP A 427 -22.83 3.71 -8.25
CA ASP A 427 -23.41 4.97 -8.74
C ASP A 427 -22.36 5.99 -9.27
N THR A 428 -21.11 5.54 -9.50
CA THR A 428 -20.04 6.36 -10.11
C THR A 428 -20.01 6.23 -11.63
N LYS A 429 -19.73 7.32 -12.35
CA LYS A 429 -19.49 7.32 -13.80
C LYS A 429 -18.01 7.11 -14.10
N LEU A 430 -17.70 6.09 -14.90
CA LEU A 430 -16.35 5.60 -15.18
C LEU A 430 -16.15 5.30 -16.68
N TYR A 431 -14.93 4.96 -17.07
CA TYR A 431 -14.63 4.36 -18.36
C TYR A 431 -14.10 2.95 -18.19
N LEU A 432 -14.57 2.02 -19.03
CA LEU A 432 -13.89 0.76 -19.31
C LEU A 432 -12.87 1.00 -20.42
N ILE A 433 -11.63 0.60 -20.18
CA ILE A 433 -10.52 0.71 -21.12
C ILE A 433 -9.98 -0.68 -21.42
N ALA A 434 -9.78 -1.00 -22.69
CA ALA A 434 -8.96 -2.12 -23.13
C ALA A 434 -7.84 -1.61 -24.04
N ARG A 435 -6.59 -1.89 -23.69
CA ARG A 435 -5.40 -1.58 -24.49
C ARG A 435 -5.01 -2.79 -25.34
N THR A 436 -4.67 -2.57 -26.60
CA THR A 436 -4.40 -3.61 -27.58
C THR A 436 -3.18 -3.27 -28.45
N SER A 437 -2.57 -4.31 -29.02
CA SER A 437 -1.58 -4.23 -30.11
C SER A 437 -2.21 -4.81 -31.37
N GLY A 438 -1.85 -4.30 -32.56
CA GLY A 438 -2.27 -4.81 -33.88
C GLY A 438 -3.77 -4.69 -34.24
N LEU A 439 -4.67 -4.58 -33.27
CA LEU A 439 -6.12 -4.73 -33.43
C LEU A 439 -6.87 -3.42 -33.79
N ASN A 440 -6.20 -2.42 -34.37
CA ASN A 440 -6.84 -1.14 -34.74
C ASN A 440 -7.99 -1.35 -35.75
N GLY A 441 -9.11 -0.66 -35.53
CA GLY A 441 -10.33 -0.80 -36.36
C GLY A 441 -11.15 -2.07 -36.11
N LYS A 442 -10.69 -2.98 -35.22
CA LYS A 442 -11.49 -4.12 -34.75
C LYS A 442 -12.39 -3.71 -33.57
N GLN A 443 -13.33 -4.58 -33.20
CA GLN A 443 -14.13 -4.41 -31.99
C GLN A 443 -13.54 -5.18 -30.81
N ALA A 444 -13.60 -4.58 -29.63
CA ALA A 444 -13.38 -5.24 -28.35
C ALA A 444 -14.70 -5.28 -27.55
N THR A 445 -14.99 -6.43 -26.95
CA THR A 445 -16.10 -6.65 -26.02
C THR A 445 -15.55 -6.80 -24.61
N ILE A 446 -15.90 -5.88 -23.71
CA ILE A 446 -15.51 -5.88 -22.30
C ILE A 446 -16.71 -6.37 -21.47
N ILE A 447 -16.45 -7.25 -20.50
CA ILE A 447 -17.43 -7.87 -19.61
C ILE A 447 -16.95 -7.68 -18.18
N ILE A 448 -17.82 -7.17 -17.30
CA ILE A 448 -17.53 -7.01 -15.87
C ILE A 448 -18.03 -8.24 -15.12
N LYS A 449 -17.20 -8.80 -14.22
CA LYS A 449 -17.57 -9.94 -13.37
C LYS A 449 -17.28 -9.68 -11.90
N GLU A 450 -18.12 -10.21 -11.02
CA GLU A 450 -17.90 -10.26 -9.58
C GLU A 450 -16.90 -11.36 -9.21
N LYS A 451 -15.96 -11.09 -8.29
CA LYS A 451 -15.06 -12.10 -7.72
C LYS A 451 -15.82 -13.00 -6.78
N ASP A 452 -16.50 -12.39 -5.80
CA ASP A 452 -17.06 -13.07 -4.64
C ASP A 452 -18.59 -13.21 -4.71
N GLY A 453 -19.24 -12.47 -5.59
CA GLY A 453 -20.68 -12.57 -5.84
C GLY A 453 -21.55 -11.89 -4.79
N LEU A 454 -21.08 -10.83 -4.13
CA LEU A 454 -21.86 -10.16 -3.08
C LEU A 454 -23.10 -9.43 -3.63
N LEU A 455 -23.09 -8.98 -4.89
CA LEU A 455 -24.21 -8.26 -5.49
C LEU A 455 -25.24 -9.22 -6.10
N LYS A 456 -24.82 -10.07 -7.04
CA LYS A 456 -25.74 -10.98 -7.77
C LYS A 456 -25.79 -12.42 -7.20
N GLY A 457 -25.01 -12.72 -6.16
CA GLY A 457 -25.13 -13.95 -5.37
C GLY A 457 -24.25 -15.14 -5.80
N SER A 458 -23.37 -14.98 -6.79
CA SER A 458 -22.44 -16.04 -7.22
C SER A 458 -21.10 -15.52 -7.72
N ALA A 459 -20.02 -16.21 -7.35
CA ALA A 459 -18.67 -15.90 -7.79
C ALA A 459 -18.53 -16.06 -9.32
N GLY A 460 -17.91 -15.10 -9.99
CA GLY A 460 -17.80 -15.05 -11.45
C GLY A 460 -19.05 -14.58 -12.19
N ALA A 461 -20.12 -14.18 -11.49
CA ALA A 461 -21.33 -13.62 -12.10
C ALA A 461 -21.00 -12.38 -12.94
N VAL A 462 -21.64 -12.27 -14.11
CA VAL A 462 -21.54 -11.07 -14.95
C VAL A 462 -22.40 -9.97 -14.35
N LEU A 463 -21.84 -8.78 -14.16
CA LEU A 463 -22.50 -7.65 -13.53
C LEU A 463 -23.12 -6.72 -14.61
N PRO A 464 -24.46 -6.68 -14.78
CA PRO A 464 -25.10 -5.78 -15.73
C PRO A 464 -25.11 -4.35 -15.19
N ILE A 465 -24.59 -3.39 -15.96
CA ILE A 465 -24.60 -1.96 -15.58
C ILE A 465 -24.94 -1.07 -16.78
N LEU A 466 -25.12 0.22 -16.55
CA LEU A 466 -25.45 1.20 -17.59
C LEU A 466 -24.23 1.54 -18.47
N GLU A 467 -24.35 1.32 -19.78
CA GLU A 467 -23.56 2.02 -20.80
C GLU A 467 -24.14 3.43 -21.00
N ILE A 468 -23.27 4.44 -21.03
CA ILE A 468 -23.63 5.85 -21.23
C ILE A 468 -22.72 6.51 -22.27
N THR A 469 -23.11 7.69 -22.75
CA THR A 469 -22.34 8.46 -23.73
C THR A 469 -21.30 9.38 -23.07
N ASP A 470 -20.25 9.78 -23.79
CA ASP A 470 -19.29 10.80 -23.34
C ASP A 470 -19.97 12.13 -22.93
N ALA A 471 -21.13 12.47 -23.51
CA ALA A 471 -21.92 13.64 -23.12
C ALA A 471 -22.61 13.44 -21.77
N GLN A 472 -23.16 12.25 -21.50
CA GLN A 472 -23.79 11.88 -20.23
C GLN A 472 -22.78 11.74 -19.09
N MET A 473 -21.49 11.51 -19.38
CA MET A 473 -20.42 11.51 -18.37
C MET A 473 -20.30 12.85 -17.64
N GLU A 474 -20.55 13.97 -18.32
CA GLU A 474 -20.44 15.34 -17.77
C GLU A 474 -21.77 15.86 -17.18
N GLN A 475 -22.87 15.13 -17.33
CA GLN A 475 -24.18 15.50 -16.80
C GLN A 475 -24.36 15.04 -15.35
N ALA A 476 -25.12 15.80 -14.55
CA ALA A 476 -25.53 15.34 -13.22
C ALA A 476 -26.44 14.09 -13.33
N THR A 477 -26.30 13.15 -12.40
CA THR A 477 -27.22 12.02 -12.27
C THR A 477 -28.57 12.51 -11.72
N PRO A 478 -29.72 12.21 -12.37
CA PRO A 478 -31.03 12.57 -11.82
C PRO A 478 -31.27 11.93 -10.45
N THR A 479 -31.80 12.71 -9.50
CA THR A 479 -32.11 12.24 -8.14
C THR A 479 -33.42 11.46 -8.05
N THR A 480 -34.29 11.56 -9.06
CA THR A 480 -35.57 10.85 -9.19
C THR A 480 -35.83 10.49 -10.66
N GLY A 481 -36.56 9.40 -10.90
CA GLY A 481 -36.86 8.88 -12.25
C GLY A 481 -35.85 7.83 -12.76
N GLU A 482 -35.97 7.45 -14.04
CA GLU A 482 -34.98 6.59 -14.71
C GLU A 482 -33.66 7.34 -14.92
N VAL A 483 -32.54 6.66 -14.67
CA VAL A 483 -31.21 7.21 -14.96
C VAL A 483 -30.86 6.99 -16.44
N PRO A 484 -30.34 8.00 -17.17
CA PRO A 484 -29.96 7.84 -18.57
C PRO A 484 -28.88 6.79 -18.78
N GLY A 485 -29.10 5.90 -19.74
CA GLY A 485 -28.17 4.82 -20.11
C GLY A 485 -28.91 3.57 -20.57
N THR A 486 -28.15 2.64 -21.15
CA THR A 486 -28.66 1.32 -21.56
C THR A 486 -27.99 0.27 -20.68
N GLU A 487 -28.77 -0.51 -19.95
CA GLU A 487 -28.23 -1.61 -19.14
C GLU A 487 -27.70 -2.72 -20.05
N LYS A 488 -26.44 -3.11 -19.84
CA LYS A 488 -25.75 -4.15 -20.60
C LYS A 488 -24.87 -5.01 -19.71
N SER A 489 -24.73 -6.27 -20.12
CA SER A 489 -23.78 -7.24 -19.56
C SER A 489 -22.50 -7.36 -20.39
N GLN A 490 -22.45 -6.70 -21.56
CA GLN A 490 -21.32 -6.71 -22.49
C GLN A 490 -21.20 -5.32 -23.14
N PHE A 491 -19.99 -4.76 -23.12
CA PHE A 491 -19.69 -3.40 -23.55
C PHE A 491 -18.80 -3.45 -24.80
N ILE A 492 -19.28 -2.95 -25.94
CA ILE A 492 -18.60 -3.10 -27.23
C ILE A 492 -18.06 -1.74 -27.67
N ALA A 493 -16.77 -1.66 -27.97
CA ALA A 493 -16.13 -0.48 -28.54
C ALA A 493 -15.21 -0.84 -29.72
N THR A 494 -15.14 0.07 -30.70
CA THR A 494 -14.10 0.04 -31.73
C THR A 494 -12.76 0.39 -31.09
N ILE A 495 -11.71 -0.30 -31.51
CA ILE A 495 -10.32 -0.04 -31.09
C ILE A 495 -9.74 1.06 -31.98
N GLU A 496 -9.37 2.18 -31.38
CA GLU A 496 -8.71 3.31 -32.05
C GLU A 496 -7.37 3.60 -31.34
N ASN A 497 -6.29 3.73 -32.11
CA ASN A 497 -4.93 3.96 -31.60
C ASN A 497 -4.50 2.98 -30.49
N GLY A 498 -4.89 1.70 -30.61
CA GLY A 498 -4.61 0.64 -29.64
C GLY A 498 -5.47 0.70 -28.38
N VAL A 499 -6.60 1.43 -28.40
CA VAL A 499 -7.48 1.59 -27.24
C VAL A 499 -8.95 1.44 -27.64
N ALA A 500 -9.68 0.54 -26.97
CA ALA A 500 -11.14 0.58 -26.91
C ALA A 500 -11.57 1.27 -25.60
N LYS A 501 -12.54 2.18 -25.70
CA LYS A 501 -13.04 3.01 -24.59
C LYS A 501 -14.57 2.95 -24.55
N VAL A 502 -15.16 2.54 -23.42
CA VAL A 502 -16.62 2.59 -23.20
C VAL A 502 -16.95 3.43 -21.96
N PRO A 503 -17.77 4.49 -22.05
CA PRO A 503 -18.26 5.21 -20.88
C PRO A 503 -19.39 4.41 -20.20
N ILE A 504 -19.33 4.29 -18.87
CA ILE A 504 -20.25 3.51 -18.06
C ILE A 504 -20.69 4.27 -16.81
N HIS A 505 -21.83 3.87 -16.24
CA HIS A 505 -22.27 4.27 -14.91
C HIS A 505 -22.42 2.99 -14.07
N LEU A 506 -21.59 2.85 -13.03
CA LEU A 506 -21.41 1.64 -12.21
C LEU A 506 -22.63 1.38 -11.30
N ARG A 507 -23.76 1.04 -11.90
CA ARG A 507 -25.06 0.81 -11.28
C ARG A 507 -25.99 0.03 -12.22
N PRO A 508 -27.02 -0.65 -11.70
CA PRO A 508 -28.17 -1.07 -12.51
C PRO A 508 -29.04 0.14 -12.87
N LYS A 509 -29.95 -0.05 -13.83
CA LYS A 509 -30.92 0.97 -14.24
C LYS A 509 -31.89 1.32 -13.11
N SER A 510 -32.39 0.30 -12.42
CA SER A 510 -33.36 0.46 -11.32
C SER A 510 -32.73 1.07 -10.07
N ASN A 511 -33.38 2.08 -9.49
CA ASN A 511 -33.01 2.62 -8.18
C ASN A 511 -33.24 1.60 -7.05
N ASP A 512 -34.24 0.73 -7.19
CA ASP A 512 -34.53 -0.32 -6.19
C ASP A 512 -33.49 -1.44 -6.26
N GLU A 513 -33.03 -1.83 -7.45
CA GLU A 513 -31.93 -2.80 -7.57
C GLU A 513 -30.61 -2.21 -7.06
N LEU A 514 -30.33 -0.93 -7.36
CA LEU A 514 -29.16 -0.24 -6.78
C LEU A 514 -29.24 -0.18 -5.25
N LYS A 515 -30.44 -0.02 -4.68
CA LYS A 515 -30.65 -0.10 -3.22
C LYS A 515 -30.37 -1.50 -2.68
N ILE A 516 -30.86 -2.56 -3.34
CA ILE A 516 -30.56 -3.95 -2.97
C ILE A 516 -29.04 -4.21 -3.00
N TRP A 517 -28.33 -3.76 -4.05
CA TRP A 517 -26.88 -3.88 -4.16
C TRP A 517 -26.15 -3.14 -3.02
N LYS A 518 -26.56 -1.90 -2.70
CA LYS A 518 -26.04 -1.14 -1.56
C LYS A 518 -26.31 -1.85 -0.23
N ASP A 519 -27.50 -2.45 -0.06
CA ASP A 519 -27.86 -3.22 1.13
C ASP A 519 -27.03 -4.50 1.26
N HIS A 520 -26.70 -5.19 0.16
CA HIS A 520 -25.80 -6.35 0.18
C HIS A 520 -24.36 -5.95 0.59
N LEU A 521 -23.80 -4.87 0.02
CA LEU A 521 -22.49 -4.34 0.42
C LEU A 521 -22.46 -3.93 1.91
N ASN A 522 -23.57 -3.39 2.42
CA ASN A 522 -23.70 -3.02 3.83
C ASN A 522 -23.86 -4.23 4.77
N LYS A 523 -24.59 -5.26 4.33
CA LYS A 523 -24.80 -6.49 5.12
C LYS A 523 -23.55 -7.39 5.16
N GLY A 524 -22.80 -7.44 4.06
CA GLY A 524 -21.70 -8.37 3.87
C GLY A 524 -22.16 -9.73 3.35
N LYS A 525 -21.20 -10.63 3.11
CA LYS A 525 -21.47 -11.97 2.56
C LYS A 525 -22.00 -12.88 3.65
N GLU A 526 -22.96 -13.74 3.31
CA GLU A 526 -23.49 -14.75 4.22
C GLU A 526 -22.36 -15.68 4.70
N ASP A 527 -22.23 -15.84 6.01
CA ASP A 527 -21.14 -16.57 6.66
C ASP A 527 -21.69 -17.38 7.86
N GLY A 528 -22.45 -18.41 7.52
CA GLY A 528 -23.06 -19.36 8.45
C GLY A 528 -24.37 -18.88 9.07
N GLU A 529 -24.83 -19.61 10.07
CA GLU A 529 -26.07 -19.32 10.81
C GLU A 529 -25.82 -19.22 12.31
N TYR A 530 -26.74 -18.56 13.01
CA TYR A 530 -26.79 -18.47 14.46
C TYR A 530 -28.09 -19.09 14.97
N THR A 531 -27.98 -20.07 15.85
CA THR A 531 -29.12 -20.72 16.51
C THR A 531 -29.39 -20.06 17.86
N TYR A 532 -30.53 -19.38 18.00
CA TYR A 532 -30.99 -18.79 19.25
C TYR A 532 -31.92 -19.76 20.00
N LYS A 533 -31.72 -19.91 21.31
CA LYS A 533 -32.49 -20.75 22.22
C LYS A 533 -33.35 -19.90 23.18
N PHE A 534 -34.65 -20.20 23.23
CA PHE A 534 -35.58 -19.48 24.10
C PHE A 534 -35.45 -19.93 25.57
N GLY A 535 -35.13 -18.99 26.46
CA GLY A 535 -34.98 -19.26 27.90
C GLY A 535 -36.29 -19.46 28.67
N GLY A 536 -37.44 -19.31 28.01
CA GLY A 536 -38.79 -19.40 28.57
C GLY A 536 -39.84 -19.21 27.47
N ASP A 537 -41.11 -19.42 27.79
CA ASP A 537 -42.21 -19.31 26.83
C ASP A 537 -42.34 -17.87 26.27
N ASN A 538 -42.37 -17.73 24.95
CA ASN A 538 -42.46 -16.46 24.23
C ASN A 538 -43.64 -16.49 23.25
N ILE A 539 -44.63 -15.61 23.46
CA ILE A 539 -45.85 -15.53 22.65
C ILE A 539 -45.67 -14.50 21.54
N ILE A 540 -45.67 -14.95 20.29
CA ILE A 540 -45.72 -14.08 19.11
C ILE A 540 -47.16 -14.04 18.61
N ALA A 541 -47.92 -13.02 19.02
CA ALA A 541 -49.35 -12.88 18.70
C ALA A 541 -49.61 -12.21 17.33
N ASP A 542 -48.70 -11.34 16.88
CA ASP A 542 -48.84 -10.57 15.64
C ASP A 542 -47.46 -10.14 15.08
N GLU A 543 -47.43 -9.51 13.91
CA GLU A 543 -46.20 -9.03 13.26
C GLU A 543 -45.47 -7.90 14.04
N ASN A 544 -46.15 -7.16 14.93
CA ASN A 544 -45.51 -6.16 15.79
C ASN A 544 -44.84 -6.82 17.01
N ALA A 545 -45.43 -7.88 17.58
CA ALA A 545 -44.78 -8.76 18.54
C ALA A 545 -43.55 -9.42 17.90
N LYS A 546 -43.68 -9.91 16.66
CA LYS A 546 -42.59 -10.54 15.89
C LYS A 546 -41.37 -9.62 15.73
N LYS A 547 -41.58 -8.36 15.34
CA LYS A 547 -40.53 -7.33 15.26
C LYS A 547 -39.82 -7.09 16.60
N ARG A 548 -40.58 -6.82 17.67
CA ARG A 548 -40.03 -6.58 19.03
C ARG A 548 -39.24 -7.77 19.56
N ILE A 549 -39.70 -8.99 19.28
CA ILE A 549 -39.02 -10.23 19.69
C ILE A 549 -37.75 -10.43 18.85
N ALA A 550 -37.78 -10.17 17.54
CA ALA A 550 -36.60 -10.22 16.69
C ALA A 550 -35.49 -9.23 17.12
N GLU A 551 -35.84 -7.99 17.49
CA GLU A 551 -34.91 -7.02 18.07
C GLU A 551 -34.31 -7.51 19.40
N THR A 552 -35.12 -8.17 20.23
CA THR A 552 -34.69 -8.74 21.52
C THR A 552 -33.73 -9.91 21.32
N ILE A 553 -34.04 -10.82 20.38
CA ILE A 553 -33.17 -11.92 19.94
C ILE A 553 -31.83 -11.35 19.43
N LEU A 554 -31.85 -10.34 18.57
CA LEU A 554 -30.63 -9.73 18.04
C LEU A 554 -29.76 -9.11 19.15
N ARG A 555 -30.37 -8.40 20.09
CA ARG A 555 -29.67 -7.81 21.24
C ARG A 555 -29.02 -8.90 22.11
N ASN A 556 -29.75 -9.98 22.38
CA ASN A 556 -29.26 -11.10 23.15
C ASN A 556 -28.12 -11.84 22.43
N ALA A 557 -28.22 -12.07 21.12
CA ALA A 557 -27.18 -12.71 20.32
C ALA A 557 -25.91 -11.83 20.23
N LYS A 558 -26.05 -10.51 20.10
CA LYS A 558 -24.92 -9.56 20.09
C LYS A 558 -24.17 -9.44 21.41
N ASN A 559 -24.87 -9.61 22.54
CA ASN A 559 -24.27 -9.47 23.87
C ASN A 559 -23.83 -10.81 24.48
N GLY A 560 -24.49 -11.92 24.09
CA GLY A 560 -24.45 -13.19 24.80
C GLY A 560 -25.34 -13.20 26.05
N ASN A 561 -25.83 -14.37 26.44
CA ASN A 561 -26.47 -14.63 27.73
C ASN A 561 -26.27 -16.11 28.14
N ALA A 562 -26.74 -16.49 29.33
CA ALA A 562 -26.56 -17.85 29.88
C ALA A 562 -27.09 -19.00 28.98
N ASN A 563 -28.04 -18.71 28.08
CA ASN A 563 -28.63 -19.71 27.16
C ASN A 563 -28.11 -19.57 25.71
N ASN A 564 -27.38 -18.50 25.39
CA ASN A 564 -27.07 -18.09 24.02
C ASN A 564 -25.67 -17.48 23.95
N GLN A 565 -24.74 -18.12 23.23
CA GLN A 565 -23.39 -17.59 23.07
C GLN A 565 -23.39 -16.26 22.31
N LYS A 566 -22.41 -15.39 22.57
CA LYS A 566 -22.24 -14.15 21.81
C LYS A 566 -21.89 -14.47 20.35
N ILE A 567 -22.46 -13.73 19.39
CA ILE A 567 -22.05 -13.80 17.97
C ILE A 567 -20.54 -13.57 17.87
N ALA A 568 -19.86 -14.43 17.09
CA ALA A 568 -18.42 -14.39 16.90
C ALA A 568 -17.94 -13.03 16.34
N THR A 569 -16.77 -12.58 16.80
CA THR A 569 -16.14 -11.33 16.35
C THR A 569 -16.02 -11.28 14.83
N GLY A 570 -16.40 -10.16 14.23
CA GLY A 570 -16.41 -9.97 12.76
C GLY A 570 -17.69 -10.44 12.05
N LYS A 571 -18.59 -11.16 12.72
CA LYS A 571 -19.91 -11.54 12.19
C LYS A 571 -21.02 -10.61 12.68
N SER A 572 -22.05 -10.45 11.86
CA SER A 572 -23.24 -9.62 12.09
C SER A 572 -24.52 -10.39 11.78
N ALA A 573 -25.63 -9.93 12.38
CA ALA A 573 -26.98 -10.42 12.10
C ALA A 573 -27.94 -9.22 11.99
N TYR A 574 -29.05 -9.42 11.26
CA TYR A 574 -30.02 -8.37 10.95
C TYR A 574 -31.43 -8.78 11.39
N VAL A 575 -32.22 -7.79 11.83
CA VAL A 575 -33.56 -8.03 12.39
C VAL A 575 -34.49 -8.67 11.35
N ASP A 576 -34.40 -8.27 10.08
CA ASP A 576 -35.24 -8.82 9.00
C ASP A 576 -35.13 -10.34 8.85
N ASP A 577 -33.92 -10.88 8.99
CA ASP A 577 -33.67 -12.30 8.78
C ASP A 577 -34.10 -13.13 10.00
N ILE A 578 -34.09 -12.53 11.20
CA ILE A 578 -34.73 -13.08 12.40
C ILE A 578 -36.27 -13.02 12.25
N ILE A 579 -36.84 -11.94 11.72
CA ILE A 579 -38.29 -11.83 11.44
C ILE A 579 -38.75 -12.91 10.44
N LYS A 580 -37.94 -13.22 9.43
CA LYS A 580 -38.22 -14.32 8.47
C LYS A 580 -38.17 -15.69 9.12
N ALA A 581 -37.22 -15.91 10.04
CA ALA A 581 -37.06 -17.18 10.75
C ALA A 581 -38.15 -17.43 11.83
N LEU A 582 -38.74 -16.35 12.37
CA LEU A 582 -39.83 -16.44 13.35
C LEU A 582 -41.19 -16.75 12.69
N GLN A 583 -42.04 -17.43 13.45
CA GLN A 583 -43.44 -17.69 13.14
C GLN A 583 -44.37 -17.02 14.16
N ILE A 584 -45.60 -16.68 13.76
CA ILE A 584 -46.64 -16.22 14.70
C ILE A 584 -47.17 -17.44 15.46
N LYS A 585 -46.51 -17.77 16.57
CA LYS A 585 -46.86 -18.86 17.48
C LYS A 585 -46.33 -18.57 18.89
N THR A 586 -46.64 -19.46 19.84
CA THR A 586 -45.89 -19.53 21.10
C THR A 586 -44.67 -20.43 20.90
N TYR A 587 -43.47 -19.89 21.14
CA TYR A 587 -42.24 -20.68 21.26
C TYR A 587 -42.08 -21.10 22.72
N LYS A 588 -41.95 -22.40 22.98
CA LYS A 588 -41.73 -22.93 24.33
C LYS A 588 -40.30 -22.74 24.81
N LYS A 589 -40.12 -22.82 26.13
CA LYS A 589 -38.79 -22.94 26.74
C LYS A 589 -37.97 -24.03 26.02
N ASP A 590 -36.70 -23.72 25.78
CA ASP A 590 -35.71 -24.57 25.11
C ASP A 590 -35.95 -24.83 23.60
N GLU A 591 -37.04 -24.32 22.99
CA GLU A 591 -37.14 -24.22 21.52
C GLU A 591 -36.03 -23.33 20.93
N THR A 592 -35.77 -23.50 19.64
CA THR A 592 -34.74 -22.75 18.91
C THR A 592 -35.27 -22.10 17.64
N VAL A 593 -34.55 -21.08 17.17
CA VAL A 593 -34.71 -20.46 15.85
C VAL A 593 -33.33 -20.14 15.28
N SER A 594 -33.08 -20.53 14.04
CA SER A 594 -31.83 -20.23 13.33
C SER A 594 -32.01 -19.06 12.37
N PHE A 595 -31.02 -18.20 12.26
CA PHE A 595 -30.99 -17.10 11.29
C PHE A 595 -29.58 -16.86 10.76
N LYS A 596 -29.49 -16.26 9.57
CA LYS A 596 -28.23 -16.03 8.85
C LYS A 596 -27.30 -15.08 9.60
N LEU A 597 -26.01 -15.43 9.60
CA LEU A 597 -24.91 -14.54 9.94
C LEU A 597 -24.27 -14.01 8.66
N TYR A 598 -23.67 -12.83 8.76
CA TYR A 598 -22.99 -12.17 7.67
C TYR A 598 -21.61 -11.69 8.12
N LYS A 599 -20.62 -11.81 7.25
CA LYS A 599 -19.28 -11.26 7.42
C LYS A 599 -19.10 -10.07 6.49
N LYS A 600 -18.76 -8.92 7.07
CA LYS A 600 -18.47 -7.71 6.30
C LYS A 600 -17.18 -7.96 5.49
N GLN A 601 -17.26 -7.82 4.18
CA GLN A 601 -16.12 -7.92 3.26
C GLN A 601 -16.30 -6.90 2.12
N PRO A 602 -15.21 -6.43 1.49
CA PRO A 602 -15.30 -5.70 0.22
C PRO A 602 -15.90 -6.58 -0.89
N GLU A 603 -16.42 -5.95 -1.94
CA GLU A 603 -16.74 -6.61 -3.21
C GLU A 603 -15.70 -6.23 -4.26
N PHE A 604 -15.29 -7.20 -5.06
CA PHE A 604 -14.19 -7.10 -5.99
C PHE A 604 -14.65 -7.47 -7.40
N LEU A 605 -14.37 -6.61 -8.37
CA LEU A 605 -14.68 -6.82 -9.77
C LEU A 605 -13.42 -7.14 -10.57
N TYR A 606 -13.60 -7.93 -11.62
CA TYR A 606 -12.59 -8.18 -12.64
C TYR A 606 -13.19 -8.10 -14.05
N LEU A 607 -12.33 -8.01 -15.07
CA LEU A 607 -12.76 -7.77 -16.46
C LEU A 607 -12.40 -8.95 -17.34
N GLN A 608 -13.34 -9.43 -18.16
CA GLN A 608 -13.05 -10.29 -19.30
C GLN A 608 -13.14 -9.45 -20.57
N THR A 609 -12.09 -9.41 -21.38
CA THR A 609 -12.07 -8.69 -22.66
C THR A 609 -11.85 -9.65 -23.81
N LYS A 610 -12.67 -9.52 -24.85
CA LYS A 610 -12.60 -10.31 -26.08
C LYS A 610 -12.39 -9.40 -27.28
N ALA A 611 -11.60 -9.82 -28.27
CA ALA A 611 -11.42 -9.10 -29.53
C ALA A 611 -11.15 -10.08 -30.67
N GLN A 612 -11.67 -9.79 -31.86
CA GLN A 612 -11.47 -10.64 -33.04
C GLN A 612 -10.53 -9.97 -34.04
N GLY A 613 -9.31 -10.49 -34.14
CA GLY A 613 -8.34 -10.16 -35.17
C GLY A 613 -8.29 -11.24 -36.26
N GLN A 614 -7.07 -11.57 -36.71
CA GLN A 614 -6.74 -12.80 -37.42
C GLN A 614 -7.06 -14.05 -36.58
N LYS A 615 -7.00 -13.93 -35.24
CA LYS A 615 -7.46 -14.94 -34.29
C LYS A 615 -8.37 -14.32 -33.22
N GLN A 616 -9.05 -15.18 -32.47
CA GLN A 616 -9.83 -14.75 -31.32
C GLN A 616 -8.91 -14.52 -30.11
N HIS A 617 -9.03 -13.35 -29.48
CA HIS A 617 -8.43 -13.04 -28.19
C HIS A 617 -9.52 -13.03 -27.14
N ASP A 618 -9.30 -13.73 -26.03
CA ASP A 618 -10.20 -13.75 -24.87
C ASP A 618 -9.32 -13.83 -23.62
N LYS A 619 -9.32 -12.77 -22.81
CA LYS A 619 -8.42 -12.64 -21.65
C LYS A 619 -9.16 -12.04 -20.45
N GLU A 620 -8.79 -12.49 -19.26
CA GLU A 620 -9.27 -11.92 -18.00
C GLU A 620 -8.17 -11.05 -17.37
N PHE A 621 -8.57 -9.87 -16.89
CA PHE A 621 -7.72 -8.84 -16.29
C PHE A 621 -8.27 -8.49 -14.91
N LEU A 622 -7.41 -7.95 -14.04
CA LEU A 622 -7.76 -7.65 -12.63
C LEU A 622 -8.19 -8.90 -11.83
N LYS A 623 -7.70 -10.10 -12.22
CA LYS A 623 -8.07 -11.40 -11.63
C LYS A 623 -6.93 -12.07 -10.86
N ALA A 624 -6.06 -11.27 -10.26
CA ALA A 624 -5.03 -11.69 -9.32
C ALA A 624 -5.28 -11.02 -7.97
N ASP A 625 -4.90 -11.66 -6.86
CA ASP A 625 -5.09 -11.04 -5.54
C ASP A 625 -4.30 -9.74 -5.41
N GLY A 626 -4.93 -8.72 -4.81
CA GLY A 626 -4.44 -7.33 -4.83
C GLY A 626 -4.64 -6.56 -6.14
N ALA A 627 -5.03 -7.22 -7.24
CA ALA A 627 -5.22 -6.57 -8.56
C ALA A 627 -6.69 -6.37 -8.97
N TYR A 628 -7.65 -6.86 -8.19
CA TYR A 628 -9.09 -6.66 -8.42
C TYR A 628 -9.50 -5.18 -8.29
N PHE A 629 -10.57 -4.79 -8.98
CA PHE A 629 -11.20 -3.49 -8.79
C PHE A 629 -12.15 -3.53 -7.60
N GLU A 630 -11.90 -2.77 -6.54
CA GLU A 630 -12.79 -2.75 -5.37
C GLU A 630 -14.01 -1.84 -5.60
N ILE A 631 -15.21 -2.35 -5.29
CA ILE A 631 -16.38 -1.49 -5.07
C ILE A 631 -16.25 -0.83 -3.69
N ALA A 632 -15.32 0.12 -3.60
CA ALA A 632 -14.94 0.75 -2.33
C ALA A 632 -16.09 1.59 -1.75
N LYS A 633 -16.19 1.59 -0.42
CA LYS A 633 -17.20 2.35 0.35
C LYS A 633 -16.97 3.86 0.35
N LYS A 634 -15.97 4.37 -0.37
CA LYS A 634 -15.49 5.76 -0.29
C LYS A 634 -16.53 6.74 -0.83
N CYS A 635 -17.41 7.19 0.05
CA CYS A 635 -18.36 8.24 -0.26
C CYS A 635 -17.60 9.54 -0.57
N PRO A 636 -17.81 10.17 -1.74
CA PRO A 636 -17.06 11.37 -2.15
C PRO A 636 -17.32 12.59 -1.25
N ARG A 637 -18.38 12.55 -0.43
CA ARG A 637 -18.75 13.60 0.53
C ARG A 637 -18.10 13.42 1.91
N CYS A 638 -17.61 12.22 2.22
CA CYS A 638 -17.27 11.87 3.59
C CYS A 638 -16.00 12.63 4.07
N GLY A 639 -15.02 12.89 3.18
CA GLY A 639 -13.76 13.62 3.48
C GLY A 639 -13.63 15.06 2.97
N VAL A 640 -14.69 15.71 2.47
CA VAL A 640 -14.65 17.10 1.98
C VAL A 640 -15.94 17.84 2.38
N LEU A 641 -15.82 19.09 2.81
CA LEU A 641 -16.92 20.03 3.06
C LEU A 641 -17.05 20.99 1.87
N THR A 642 -18.28 21.20 1.36
CA THR A 642 -18.52 22.04 0.17
C THR A 642 -19.23 23.36 0.48
N MET A 643 -19.14 24.33 -0.44
CA MET A 643 -19.85 25.61 -0.31
C MET A 643 -21.38 25.46 -0.41
N GLU A 644 -21.86 24.45 -1.13
CA GLU A 644 -23.29 24.12 -1.23
C GLU A 644 -23.83 23.57 0.09
N GLU A 645 -23.09 22.64 0.71
CA GLU A 645 -23.38 22.12 2.06
C GLU A 645 -23.42 23.30 3.06
N LEU A 646 -22.40 24.17 3.06
CA LEU A 646 -22.33 25.32 3.96
C LEU A 646 -23.41 26.38 3.71
N THR A 647 -23.83 26.59 2.47
CA THR A 647 -24.93 27.52 2.15
C THR A 647 -26.27 26.99 2.67
N SER A 648 -26.46 25.67 2.67
CA SER A 648 -27.64 25.02 3.25
C SER A 648 -27.65 25.08 4.78
N ILE A 649 -26.48 25.02 5.43
CA ILE A 649 -26.34 25.08 6.90
C ILE A 649 -26.44 26.53 7.41
N PHE A 650 -25.74 27.45 6.75
CA PHE A 650 -25.53 28.83 7.16
C PHE A 650 -26.14 29.81 6.16
N THR A 651 -27.47 29.74 6.04
CA THR A 651 -28.28 30.51 5.07
C THR A 651 -28.07 32.02 5.13
N ASN A 652 -27.65 32.55 6.28
CA ASN A 652 -27.55 33.98 6.56
C ASN A 652 -26.09 34.43 6.79
N ALA A 653 -25.11 33.60 6.44
CA ALA A 653 -23.68 33.92 6.53
C ALA A 653 -23.15 34.41 5.19
N THR A 654 -22.12 35.28 5.22
CA THR A 654 -21.47 35.75 3.99
C THR A 654 -20.57 34.67 3.40
N GLU A 655 -20.31 34.73 2.10
CA GLU A 655 -19.47 33.76 1.38
C GLU A 655 -18.04 33.73 1.95
N GLU A 656 -17.51 34.85 2.42
CA GLU A 656 -16.18 34.92 3.04
C GLU A 656 -16.13 34.13 4.35
N LYS A 657 -17.18 34.21 5.18
CA LYS A 657 -17.27 33.44 6.43
C LYS A 657 -17.41 31.94 6.17
N LYS A 658 -18.30 31.56 5.23
CA LYS A 658 -18.45 30.17 4.80
C LYS A 658 -17.11 29.64 4.27
N LYS A 659 -16.43 30.39 3.41
CA LYS A 659 -15.14 30.02 2.84
C LYS A 659 -14.05 29.87 3.89
N ALA A 660 -13.91 30.82 4.82
CA ALA A 660 -12.90 30.74 5.88
C ALA A 660 -13.08 29.48 6.75
N LEU A 661 -14.33 29.13 7.08
CA LEU A 661 -14.65 27.90 7.81
C LEU A 661 -14.44 26.64 6.95
N MET A 662 -14.76 26.70 5.64
CA MET A 662 -14.56 25.60 4.69
C MET A 662 -13.08 25.26 4.50
N ASP A 663 -12.26 26.28 4.25
CA ASP A 663 -10.82 26.16 4.01
C ASP A 663 -10.12 25.63 5.28
N ALA A 664 -10.51 26.12 6.47
CA ALA A 664 -10.02 25.63 7.76
C ALA A 664 -10.41 24.17 8.05
N PHE A 665 -11.68 23.81 7.82
CA PHE A 665 -12.16 22.44 8.02
C PHE A 665 -11.47 21.46 7.06
N ASN A 666 -11.43 21.77 5.76
CA ASN A 666 -10.83 20.90 4.74
C ASN A 666 -9.29 20.83 4.83
N GLY A 667 -8.64 21.83 5.42
CA GLY A 667 -7.20 21.75 5.73
C GLY A 667 -6.90 20.79 6.90
N ALA A 668 -7.80 20.74 7.89
CA ALA A 668 -7.55 20.05 9.15
C ALA A 668 -8.25 18.68 9.29
N ASN A 669 -9.28 18.36 8.50
CA ASN A 669 -10.13 17.19 8.71
C ASN A 669 -9.37 15.86 8.64
N SER A 670 -8.53 15.67 7.61
CA SER A 670 -7.68 14.48 7.43
C SER A 670 -6.76 14.23 8.62
N LYS A 671 -6.20 15.30 9.19
CA LYS A 671 -5.27 15.31 10.32
C LYS A 671 -5.97 15.07 11.66
N LEU A 672 -7.13 15.70 11.81
CA LEU A 672 -7.93 15.68 13.03
C LEU A 672 -9.07 14.66 13.01
N GLY A 673 -9.10 13.70 12.08
CA GLY A 673 -10.03 12.54 12.12
C GLY A 673 -11.50 12.82 11.83
N LEU A 674 -11.83 13.93 11.15
CA LEU A 674 -13.21 14.36 10.87
C LEU A 674 -13.62 14.06 9.41
N ASN A 675 -13.48 12.78 9.04
CA ASN A 675 -13.46 12.28 7.66
C ASN A 675 -14.70 11.44 7.27
N THR A 676 -15.79 11.48 8.06
CA THR A 676 -17.08 10.89 7.68
C THR A 676 -18.24 11.89 7.74
N CYS A 677 -19.26 11.69 6.89
CA CYS A 677 -20.50 12.46 6.89
C CYS A 677 -21.24 12.36 8.23
N ARG A 678 -21.09 11.26 8.99
CA ARG A 678 -21.65 11.14 10.34
C ARG A 678 -20.94 12.07 11.32
N GLN A 679 -19.61 12.09 11.28
CA GLN A 679 -18.79 13.01 12.07
C GLN A 679 -19.05 14.46 11.66
N LYS A 680 -19.09 14.79 10.34
CA LYS A 680 -19.53 16.12 9.83
C LYS A 680 -20.91 16.48 10.38
N ALA A 681 -21.88 15.56 10.32
CA ALA A 681 -23.24 15.85 10.73
C ALA A 681 -23.38 16.16 12.23
N HIS A 682 -22.73 15.38 13.09
CA HIS A 682 -22.72 15.66 14.53
C HIS A 682 -21.93 16.94 14.86
N PHE A 683 -20.75 17.14 14.26
CA PHE A 683 -19.94 18.34 14.46
C PHE A 683 -20.70 19.61 14.06
N PHE A 684 -21.26 19.66 12.85
CA PHE A 684 -22.01 20.81 12.36
C PHE A 684 -23.35 21.00 13.07
N ALA A 685 -23.98 19.97 13.64
CA ALA A 685 -25.14 20.14 14.50
C ALA A 685 -24.80 20.92 15.80
N GLN A 686 -23.61 20.71 16.38
CA GLN A 686 -23.14 21.50 17.53
C GLN A 686 -22.76 22.92 17.11
N VAL A 687 -21.94 23.07 16.06
CA VAL A 687 -21.52 24.39 15.54
C VAL A 687 -22.72 25.27 15.21
N ARG A 688 -23.69 24.73 14.46
CA ARG A 688 -24.89 25.44 13.99
C ARG A 688 -25.78 25.96 15.12
N GLU A 689 -25.76 25.31 16.27
CA GLU A 689 -26.44 25.78 17.48
C GLU A 689 -25.69 26.96 18.12
N GLU A 690 -24.38 26.87 18.27
CA GLU A 690 -23.58 27.86 19.00
C GLU A 690 -23.41 29.20 18.23
N VAL A 691 -23.26 29.14 16.90
CA VAL A 691 -23.01 30.34 16.05
C VAL A 691 -24.19 30.76 15.16
N GLY A 692 -25.28 29.99 15.14
CA GLY A 692 -26.48 30.26 14.35
C GLY A 692 -26.26 30.25 12.82
N THR A 693 -27.26 30.71 12.06
CA THR A 693 -27.23 30.71 10.57
C THR A 693 -26.27 31.74 9.95
N SER A 694 -25.80 32.73 10.71
CA SER A 694 -24.92 33.81 10.21
C SER A 694 -23.44 33.63 10.56
N ILE A 695 -23.07 32.49 11.16
CA ILE A 695 -21.73 32.22 11.69
C ILE A 695 -21.29 33.39 12.59
N ASN A 696 -22.03 33.61 13.67
CA ASN A 696 -21.78 34.69 14.63
C ASN A 696 -20.96 34.17 15.82
N VAL A 697 -19.63 34.10 15.65
CA VAL A 697 -18.71 33.75 16.74
C VAL A 697 -18.64 34.92 17.72
N LYS A 698 -19.02 34.67 18.97
CA LYS A 698 -19.03 35.68 20.04
C LYS A 698 -17.61 35.88 20.58
N ASP A 699 -17.29 37.10 21.05
CA ASP A 699 -16.07 37.36 21.83
C ASP A 699 -16.20 36.81 23.27
N GLY A 700 -16.30 35.48 23.35
CA GLY A 700 -16.57 34.73 24.55
C GLY A 700 -18.01 34.85 25.09
N GLU A 701 -18.30 34.08 26.13
CA GLU A 701 -19.55 34.16 26.88
C GLU A 701 -19.72 35.54 27.54
N ASN A 702 -20.97 36.00 27.61
CA ASN A 702 -21.36 37.26 28.23
C ASN A 702 -21.82 36.99 29.67
N LEU A 703 -21.22 37.69 30.62
CA LEU A 703 -21.42 37.48 32.06
C LEU A 703 -22.10 38.68 32.73
N ASN A 704 -22.85 39.48 31.96
CA ASN A 704 -23.64 40.63 32.44
C ASN A 704 -24.89 40.20 33.23
N TYR A 705 -24.69 39.55 34.37
CA TYR A 705 -25.74 39.18 35.31
C TYR A 705 -26.04 40.31 36.29
N SER A 706 -27.30 40.45 36.73
CA SER A 706 -27.63 41.34 37.85
C SER A 706 -27.25 40.71 39.18
N ALA A 707 -27.07 41.57 40.20
CA ALA A 707 -26.83 41.12 41.58
C ALA A 707 -27.89 40.12 42.07
N ASP A 708 -29.18 40.35 41.77
CA ASP A 708 -30.26 39.45 42.16
C ASP A 708 -30.19 38.07 41.49
N VAL A 709 -29.73 38.01 40.24
CA VAL A 709 -29.58 36.76 39.47
C VAL A 709 -28.33 35.98 39.91
N LEU A 710 -27.25 36.67 40.29
CA LEU A 710 -26.08 36.05 40.91
C LEU A 710 -26.39 35.48 42.30
N TYR A 711 -27.20 36.21 43.09
CA TYR A 711 -27.57 35.84 44.45
C TYR A 711 -28.58 34.68 44.51
N ASN A 712 -29.68 34.76 43.75
CA ASN A 712 -30.77 33.78 43.76
C ASN A 712 -30.59 32.66 42.72
N GLY A 713 -29.91 32.91 41.61
CA GLY A 713 -29.96 32.08 40.40
C GLY A 713 -31.10 32.47 39.45
N ILE A 714 -31.33 31.65 38.43
CA ILE A 714 -32.42 31.83 37.45
C ILE A 714 -33.57 30.88 37.77
N TRP A 715 -34.81 31.37 37.78
CA TRP A 715 -35.99 30.52 38.00
C TRP A 715 -36.13 29.46 36.89
N ASP A 716 -36.17 28.19 37.28
CA ASP A 716 -36.42 27.06 36.39
C ASP A 716 -37.83 26.52 36.65
N ALA A 717 -38.77 26.92 35.79
CA ALA A 717 -40.17 26.54 35.92
C ALA A 717 -40.44 25.04 35.75
N ARG A 718 -39.55 24.30 35.04
CA ARG A 718 -39.69 22.83 34.88
C ARG A 718 -39.22 22.09 36.12
N ALA A 719 -38.19 22.59 36.79
CA ALA A 719 -37.67 22.03 38.04
C ALA A 719 -38.31 22.65 39.31
N ASN A 720 -39.23 23.60 39.14
CA ASN A 720 -39.90 24.39 40.19
C ASN A 720 -38.93 24.93 41.26
N ARG A 721 -37.77 25.43 40.84
CA ARG A 721 -36.71 25.93 41.73
C ARG A 721 -35.79 26.91 41.04
N TYR A 722 -35.07 27.72 41.80
CA TYR A 722 -33.98 28.51 41.26
C TYR A 722 -32.78 27.61 40.91
N ARG A 723 -32.27 27.77 39.68
CA ARG A 723 -31.02 27.19 39.20
C ARG A 723 -29.87 28.13 39.52
N VAL A 724 -29.09 27.77 40.53
CA VAL A 724 -27.85 28.46 40.91
C VAL A 724 -26.91 28.52 39.71
N LEU A 725 -26.46 29.73 39.35
CA LEU A 725 -25.49 29.94 38.27
C LEU A 725 -24.07 29.62 38.73
N PHE A 726 -23.63 30.32 39.78
CA PHE A 726 -22.26 30.24 40.30
C PHE A 726 -22.28 30.13 41.82
N SER A 727 -21.68 29.07 42.36
CA SER A 727 -21.66 28.79 43.80
C SER A 727 -20.98 29.88 44.63
N TYR A 728 -20.03 30.61 44.06
CA TYR A 728 -19.33 31.72 44.71
C TYR A 728 -20.26 32.87 45.16
N TYR A 729 -21.31 33.13 44.38
CA TYR A 729 -22.26 34.23 44.58
C TYR A 729 -23.56 33.81 45.27
N ASN A 730 -23.92 32.52 45.15
CA ASN A 730 -25.14 31.93 45.68
C ASN A 730 -25.36 32.29 47.16
N HIS A 731 -26.51 32.90 47.47
CA HIS A 731 -26.87 33.37 48.82
C HIS A 731 -25.84 34.31 49.50
N ASN A 732 -24.91 34.92 48.75
CA ASN A 732 -23.99 35.93 49.26
C ASN A 732 -24.28 37.30 48.60
N ARG A 733 -25.00 38.16 49.34
CA ARG A 733 -25.50 39.43 48.78
C ARG A 733 -24.40 40.45 48.55
N GLU A 734 -23.36 40.47 49.40
CA GLU A 734 -22.23 41.39 49.30
C GLU A 734 -21.45 41.17 48.00
N ARG A 735 -21.01 39.92 47.74
CA ARG A 735 -20.33 39.55 46.49
C ARG A 735 -21.20 39.84 45.27
N SER A 736 -22.49 39.49 45.36
CA SER A 736 -23.43 39.65 44.24
C SER A 736 -23.70 41.12 43.91
N ASN A 737 -23.83 41.99 44.92
CA ASN A 737 -23.96 43.43 44.74
C ASN A 737 -22.64 44.05 44.20
N ARG A 738 -21.48 43.59 44.68
CA ARG A 738 -20.16 44.11 44.26
C ARG A 738 -19.88 43.88 42.78
N ASP A 739 -20.11 42.66 42.30
CA ASP A 739 -19.67 42.25 40.96
C ASP A 739 -20.82 42.24 39.93
N GLY A 740 -22.06 41.99 40.36
CA GLY A 740 -23.25 41.98 39.50
C GLY A 740 -23.72 43.38 39.10
N ARG A 741 -24.49 43.46 38.00
CA ARG A 741 -25.14 44.71 37.59
C ARG A 741 -26.16 45.15 38.64
N THR A 742 -26.08 46.41 39.05
CA THR A 742 -27.01 47.08 39.96
C THR A 742 -27.62 48.31 39.28
N ALA A 743 -28.35 49.15 40.03
CA ALA A 743 -28.80 50.45 39.54
C ALA A 743 -27.67 51.50 39.50
N THR A 744 -26.57 51.30 40.23
CA THR A 744 -25.49 52.28 40.41
C THR A 744 -24.22 51.95 39.62
N HIS A 745 -24.04 50.71 39.16
CA HIS A 745 -22.93 50.31 38.29
C HIS A 745 -23.29 49.13 37.37
N PRO A 746 -22.62 49.01 36.20
CA PRO A 746 -22.70 47.81 35.36
C PRO A 746 -22.08 46.58 36.05
N ALA A 747 -22.34 45.39 35.50
CA ALA A 747 -21.69 44.16 35.95
C ALA A 747 -20.18 44.20 35.67
N ASN A 748 -19.37 43.88 36.66
CA ASN A 748 -17.95 43.58 36.49
C ASN A 748 -17.79 42.14 35.98
N GLN A 749 -18.02 41.96 34.67
CA GLN A 749 -18.04 40.65 34.01
C GLN A 749 -16.73 39.87 34.18
N GLU A 750 -15.59 40.56 34.21
CA GLU A 750 -14.28 39.95 34.44
C GLU A 750 -14.15 39.42 35.87
N ALA A 751 -14.55 40.20 36.89
CA ALA A 751 -14.61 39.70 38.27
C ALA A 751 -15.61 38.54 38.44
N ILE A 752 -16.77 38.59 37.76
CA ILE A 752 -17.72 37.47 37.75
C ILE A 752 -17.06 36.20 37.22
N ALA A 753 -16.38 36.27 36.07
CA ALA A 753 -15.70 35.14 35.47
C ALA A 753 -14.57 34.59 36.34
N ASN A 754 -13.69 35.48 36.79
CA ASN A 754 -12.53 35.14 37.62
C ASN A 754 -12.95 34.47 38.93
N ASN A 755 -13.99 34.97 39.60
CA ASN A 755 -14.51 34.35 40.83
C ASN A 755 -15.32 33.07 40.57
N ALA A 756 -16.09 32.98 39.48
CA ALA A 756 -16.93 31.81 39.17
C ALA A 756 -16.12 30.59 38.67
N TYR A 757 -14.99 30.85 38.01
CA TYR A 757 -14.14 29.84 37.37
C TYR A 757 -12.73 29.70 38.00
N ALA A 758 -12.45 30.38 39.13
CA ALA A 758 -11.22 30.19 39.90
C ALA A 758 -11.03 28.72 40.33
N ASN A 759 -9.80 28.22 40.23
CA ASN A 759 -9.38 26.88 40.64
C ASN A 759 -10.20 25.75 39.99
N ARG A 760 -10.65 25.94 38.74
CA ARG A 760 -11.48 24.98 37.99
C ARG A 760 -10.96 24.83 36.56
N ASN A 761 -10.97 23.61 36.04
CA ASN A 761 -10.57 23.29 34.65
C ASN A 761 -9.20 23.88 34.25
N GLY A 762 -8.22 23.82 35.16
CA GLY A 762 -6.85 24.30 34.94
C GLY A 762 -6.64 25.79 35.19
N ASN A 763 -7.70 26.56 35.41
CA ASN A 763 -7.58 27.97 35.76
C ASN A 763 -6.93 28.14 37.13
N GLY A 764 -6.06 29.14 37.27
CA GLY A 764 -5.56 29.58 38.58
C GLY A 764 -6.64 30.16 39.50
N ASP A 765 -6.20 30.83 40.56
CA ASP A 765 -7.10 31.56 41.46
C ASP A 765 -7.78 32.76 40.76
N ALA A 766 -8.64 33.49 41.46
CA ALA A 766 -9.32 34.65 40.88
C ALA A 766 -8.37 35.80 40.48
N ALA A 767 -7.15 35.86 41.05
CA ALA A 767 -6.16 36.90 40.73
C ALA A 767 -5.40 36.63 39.41
N SER A 768 -5.34 35.36 38.98
CA SER A 768 -4.71 34.95 37.69
C SER A 768 -5.33 35.58 36.43
N GLY A 769 -6.60 36.01 36.50
CA GLY A 769 -7.40 36.42 35.35
C GLY A 769 -7.85 35.26 34.44
N ASP A 770 -7.56 34.01 34.79
CA ASP A 770 -7.82 32.86 33.93
C ASP A 770 -9.32 32.59 33.71
N GLY A 771 -10.16 32.88 34.70
CA GLY A 771 -11.60 32.70 34.57
C GLY A 771 -12.21 33.57 33.48
N TRP A 772 -11.74 34.81 33.31
CA TRP A 772 -12.15 35.70 32.21
C TRP A 772 -11.45 35.34 30.90
N ARG A 773 -10.15 35.04 30.95
CA ARG A 773 -9.32 34.67 29.78
C ARG A 773 -9.88 33.44 29.06
N TYR A 774 -10.11 32.35 29.81
CA TYR A 774 -10.56 31.05 29.32
C TYR A 774 -12.05 30.77 29.58
N ARG A 775 -12.88 31.82 29.67
CA ARG A 775 -14.35 31.69 29.60
C ARG A 775 -14.76 31.04 28.27
N GLY A 776 -16.00 30.55 28.17
CA GLY A 776 -16.50 29.87 26.96
C GLY A 776 -16.29 30.70 25.70
N ARG A 777 -15.55 30.18 24.72
CA ARG A 777 -15.04 30.94 23.56
C ARG A 777 -14.99 30.12 22.26
N GLY A 778 -14.85 30.82 21.14
CA GLY A 778 -14.80 30.19 19.82
C GLY A 778 -16.11 29.50 19.40
N ILE A 779 -16.00 28.67 18.36
CA ILE A 779 -17.14 28.16 17.59
C ILE A 779 -18.00 27.15 18.38
N ILE A 780 -17.40 26.37 19.29
CA ILE A 780 -18.13 25.42 20.16
C ILE A 780 -18.08 25.76 21.66
N GLN A 781 -17.79 27.02 22.01
CA GLN A 781 -17.75 27.54 23.39
C GLN A 781 -16.81 26.75 24.34
N ILE A 782 -15.53 26.68 24.01
CA ILE A 782 -14.50 25.99 24.80
C ILE A 782 -14.16 26.81 26.06
N THR A 783 -14.26 26.19 27.25
CA THR A 783 -14.08 26.82 28.58
C THR A 783 -13.05 26.10 29.46
N GLY A 784 -12.10 26.86 30.02
CA GLY A 784 -11.10 26.40 31.01
C GLY A 784 -9.73 26.13 30.40
N LYS A 785 -8.67 26.59 31.07
CA LYS A 785 -7.28 26.52 30.61
C LYS A 785 -6.81 25.12 30.22
N ASP A 786 -7.16 24.08 31.00
CA ASP A 786 -6.80 22.67 30.72
C ASP A 786 -7.23 22.25 29.30
N LYS A 787 -8.37 22.75 28.82
CA LYS A 787 -8.87 22.43 27.48
C LYS A 787 -8.00 23.04 26.39
N TYR A 788 -7.52 24.27 26.58
CA TYR A 788 -6.62 24.94 25.64
C TYR A 788 -5.26 24.25 25.60
N ASP A 789 -4.71 23.89 26.76
CA ASP A 789 -3.42 23.19 26.85
C ASP A 789 -3.48 21.81 26.16
N LYS A 790 -4.59 21.08 26.33
CA LYS A 790 -4.87 19.82 25.62
C LYS A 790 -5.08 19.99 24.12
N ILE A 791 -5.83 21.00 23.68
CA ILE A 791 -6.02 21.33 22.26
C ILE A 791 -4.67 21.66 21.61
N ASN A 792 -3.83 22.46 22.25
CA ASN A 792 -2.50 22.80 21.75
C ASN A 792 -1.58 21.57 21.69
N SER A 793 -1.66 20.68 22.68
CA SER A 793 -0.93 19.40 22.65
C SER A 793 -1.41 18.52 21.48
N ARG A 794 -2.73 18.44 21.27
CA ARG A 794 -3.37 17.70 20.18
C ARG A 794 -2.98 18.24 18.80
N LEU A 795 -2.98 19.57 18.62
CA LEU A 795 -2.54 20.21 17.37
C LEU A 795 -1.04 20.02 17.12
N THR A 796 -0.21 20.14 18.16
CA THR A 796 1.24 19.90 18.05
C THR A 796 1.56 18.44 17.65
N SER A 797 0.76 17.49 18.14
CA SER A 797 0.89 16.07 17.80
C SER A 797 0.36 15.75 16.39
N ASP A 798 -0.89 16.13 16.10
CA ASP A 798 -1.67 15.57 15.00
C ASP A 798 -1.76 16.51 13.79
N TYR A 799 -1.53 17.82 13.95
CA TYR A 799 -1.55 18.81 12.87
C TYR A 799 -0.46 19.90 13.04
N PRO A 800 0.83 19.51 13.17
CA PRO A 800 1.92 20.44 13.51
C PRO A 800 2.12 21.55 12.47
N GLU A 801 1.81 21.30 11.19
CA GLU A 801 1.90 22.29 10.12
C GLU A 801 0.91 23.46 10.24
N PHE A 802 -0.08 23.37 11.14
CA PHE A 802 -0.92 24.50 11.54
C PHE A 802 -0.10 25.63 12.19
N GLY A 803 0.99 25.29 12.89
CA GLY A 803 2.01 26.22 13.39
C GLY A 803 1.55 27.29 14.40
N THR A 804 0.27 27.31 14.77
CA THR A 804 -0.36 28.38 15.54
C THR A 804 -0.90 27.83 16.85
N ALA A 805 -0.39 28.32 17.98
CA ALA A 805 -0.96 28.00 19.29
C ALA A 805 -2.31 28.70 19.46
N ILE A 806 -3.32 27.97 19.93
CA ILE A 806 -4.65 28.46 20.24
C ILE A 806 -4.68 29.10 21.62
N ASP A 807 -5.15 30.33 21.70
CA ASP A 807 -5.34 31.07 22.95
C ASP A 807 -6.62 31.94 22.91
N ALA A 808 -6.86 32.68 23.99
CA ALA A 808 -8.04 33.53 24.16
C ALA A 808 -8.13 34.70 23.17
N SER A 809 -7.04 35.07 22.49
CA SER A 809 -6.97 36.17 21.51
C SER A 809 -7.33 35.72 20.10
N ASN A 810 -7.06 34.45 19.74
CA ASN A 810 -7.25 33.96 18.37
C ASN A 810 -8.39 32.95 18.19
N ILE A 811 -8.84 32.24 19.24
CA ILE A 811 -9.87 31.19 19.13
C ILE A 811 -11.24 31.67 18.61
N ASN A 812 -11.51 32.97 18.61
CA ASN A 812 -12.75 33.54 18.06
C ASN A 812 -12.66 33.82 16.54
N ASN A 813 -11.45 33.78 15.96
CA ASN A 813 -11.26 33.83 14.51
C ASN A 813 -11.79 32.52 13.89
N LEU A 814 -12.31 32.58 12.65
CA LEU A 814 -12.93 31.40 12.05
C LEU A 814 -11.95 30.28 11.71
N ASN A 815 -10.70 30.60 11.32
CA ASN A 815 -9.70 29.59 11.01
C ASN A 815 -9.27 28.85 12.30
N GLU A 816 -8.70 29.61 13.23
CA GLU A 816 -8.17 29.10 14.50
C GLU A 816 -9.28 28.47 15.35
N GLY A 817 -10.46 29.08 15.41
CA GLY A 817 -11.62 28.56 16.12
C GLY A 817 -12.20 27.28 15.52
N THR A 818 -12.15 27.09 14.19
CA THR A 818 -12.56 25.83 13.55
C THR A 818 -11.58 24.72 13.90
N VAL A 819 -10.28 24.97 13.69
CA VAL A 819 -9.21 24.00 13.97
C VAL A 819 -9.17 23.60 15.45
N ALA A 820 -9.31 24.57 16.37
CA ALA A 820 -9.43 24.31 17.81
C ALA A 820 -10.66 23.45 18.16
N SER A 821 -11.80 23.71 17.52
CA SER A 821 -13.03 22.93 17.72
C SER A 821 -12.89 21.49 17.22
N MET A 822 -12.17 21.27 16.12
CA MET A 822 -11.90 19.93 15.58
C MET A 822 -10.89 19.15 16.44
N ALA A 823 -9.86 19.83 16.96
CA ALA A 823 -8.90 19.23 17.88
C ALA A 823 -9.56 18.87 19.22
N TYR A 824 -10.46 19.71 19.74
CA TYR A 824 -11.33 19.37 20.87
C TYR A 824 -12.16 18.12 20.58
N TRP A 825 -12.78 18.06 19.40
CA TRP A 825 -13.63 16.94 18.99
C TRP A 825 -12.90 15.59 18.99
N LYS A 826 -11.62 15.57 18.58
CA LYS A 826 -10.75 14.39 18.63
C LYS A 826 -10.29 14.08 20.06
N GLU A 827 -9.78 15.07 20.79
CA GLU A 827 -9.22 14.91 22.14
C GLU A 827 -10.25 14.39 23.17
N TYR A 828 -11.53 14.74 23.00
CA TYR A 828 -12.59 14.37 23.95
C TYR A 828 -13.50 13.23 23.44
N GLY A 829 -13.11 12.50 22.40
CA GLY A 829 -13.77 11.26 21.98
C GLY A 829 -15.12 11.43 21.25
N CYS A 830 -15.39 12.62 20.69
CA CYS A 830 -16.67 12.90 20.03
C CYS A 830 -16.80 12.21 18.65
N GLN A 831 -15.70 11.72 18.08
CA GLN A 831 -15.68 11.02 16.79
C GLN A 831 -16.20 9.60 16.94
N GLU A 832 -15.74 8.93 17.98
CA GLU A 832 -16.10 7.57 18.37
C GLU A 832 -17.59 7.47 18.71
N GLU A 833 -18.18 8.47 19.37
CA GLU A 833 -19.63 8.54 19.58
C GLU A 833 -20.40 8.81 18.28
N ALA A 834 -19.86 9.62 17.38
CA ALA A 834 -20.46 9.92 16.08
C ALA A 834 -20.46 8.71 15.12
N ASP A 835 -19.41 7.88 15.19
CA ASP A 835 -19.26 6.69 14.34
C ASP A 835 -20.14 5.52 14.79
N LYS A 836 -20.55 5.48 16.07
CA LYS A 836 -21.58 4.54 16.55
C LYS A 836 -22.94 4.76 15.90
N GLY A 837 -23.23 5.96 15.39
CA GLY A 837 -24.46 6.25 14.63
C GLY A 837 -24.99 7.67 14.79
N VAL A 838 -26.14 7.92 14.18
CA VAL A 838 -26.85 9.22 14.21
C VAL A 838 -28.16 9.17 14.98
N THR A 839 -28.25 8.30 16.00
CA THR A 839 -29.43 8.23 16.88
C THR A 839 -29.42 9.34 17.92
N ARG A 840 -30.57 9.58 18.55
CA ARG A 840 -30.69 10.55 19.64
C ARG A 840 -29.73 10.26 20.80
N ALA A 841 -29.52 8.98 21.12
CA ALA A 841 -28.57 8.56 22.15
C ALA A 841 -27.11 8.89 21.80
N ASN A 842 -26.71 8.75 20.53
CA ASN A 842 -25.37 9.15 20.07
C ASN A 842 -25.18 10.67 20.19
N LEU A 843 -26.19 11.45 19.79
CA LEU A 843 -26.16 12.89 19.94
C LEU A 843 -26.09 13.32 21.40
N ASP A 844 -26.94 12.75 22.26
CA ASP A 844 -27.00 13.15 23.68
C ASP A 844 -25.67 12.86 24.41
N ALA A 845 -24.96 11.77 24.07
CA ALA A 845 -23.62 11.48 24.55
C ALA A 845 -22.57 12.51 24.09
N ILE A 846 -22.64 12.95 22.82
CA ILE A 846 -21.78 14.03 22.29
C ILE A 846 -22.11 15.36 22.98
N VAL A 847 -23.40 15.65 23.21
CA VAL A 847 -23.82 16.84 23.96
C VAL A 847 -23.37 16.77 25.41
N ASP A 848 -23.28 15.59 26.03
CA ASP A 848 -22.70 15.45 27.37
C ASP A 848 -21.22 15.85 27.43
N ILE A 849 -20.44 15.53 26.39
CA ILE A 849 -19.03 15.91 26.26
C ILE A 849 -18.86 17.40 25.95
N VAL A 850 -19.70 17.96 25.08
CA VAL A 850 -19.61 19.38 24.67
C VAL A 850 -20.19 20.30 25.76
N ASN A 851 -21.43 20.06 26.20
CA ASN A 851 -22.14 20.87 27.19
C ASN A 851 -23.32 20.08 27.83
N SER A 852 -23.01 19.15 28.75
CA SER A 852 -24.01 18.29 29.43
C SER A 852 -25.20 19.01 30.07
N ARG A 853 -25.05 20.28 30.45
CA ARG A 853 -26.09 21.08 31.12
C ARG A 853 -26.87 21.99 30.17
N THR A 854 -26.69 21.86 28.84
CA THR A 854 -27.44 22.69 27.88
C THR A 854 -28.94 22.38 27.88
N PRO A 855 -29.81 23.41 27.80
CA PRO A 855 -31.23 23.20 27.52
C PRO A 855 -31.50 22.85 26.04
N SER A 856 -30.57 23.13 25.12
CA SER A 856 -30.81 23.03 23.67
C SER A 856 -30.54 21.65 23.05
N ARG A 857 -30.80 20.57 23.80
CA ARG A 857 -30.68 19.18 23.30
C ARG A 857 -31.65 18.88 22.17
N ASP A 858 -32.87 19.39 22.26
CA ASP A 858 -33.89 19.17 21.23
C ASP A 858 -33.62 19.99 19.96
N ASP A 859 -33.07 21.21 20.10
CA ASP A 859 -32.64 22.03 18.96
C ASP A 859 -31.47 21.38 18.22
N ARG A 860 -30.45 20.89 18.96
CA ARG A 860 -29.32 20.12 18.40
C ARG A 860 -29.77 18.84 17.73
N TRP A 861 -30.83 18.19 18.23
CA TRP A 861 -31.45 17.05 17.56
C TRP A 861 -32.10 17.43 16.24
N GLY A 862 -32.84 18.55 16.20
CA GLY A 862 -33.34 19.13 14.95
C GLY A 862 -32.23 19.47 13.96
N HIS A 863 -31.14 20.11 14.41
CA HIS A 863 -29.99 20.40 13.56
C HIS A 863 -29.35 19.12 13.03
N LEU A 864 -29.18 18.07 13.84
CA LEU A 864 -28.64 16.79 13.39
C LEU A 864 -29.50 16.15 12.30
N GLN A 865 -30.83 16.17 12.41
CA GLN A 865 -31.72 15.67 11.34
C GLN A 865 -31.54 16.44 10.03
N ASN A 866 -31.36 17.76 10.11
CA ASN A 866 -31.01 18.59 8.95
C ASN A 866 -29.63 18.21 8.38
N MET A 867 -28.61 18.02 9.23
CA MET A 867 -27.26 17.64 8.78
C MET A 867 -27.21 16.24 8.16
N ILE A 868 -28.00 15.28 8.66
CA ILE A 868 -28.16 13.94 8.07
C ILE A 868 -28.62 14.06 6.61
N THR A 869 -29.52 15.00 6.34
CA THR A 869 -30.07 15.27 5.00
C THR A 869 -29.04 16.00 4.12
N ILE A 870 -28.44 17.09 4.63
CA ILE A 870 -27.48 17.93 3.88
C ILE A 870 -26.23 17.13 3.47
N PHE A 871 -25.61 16.41 4.40
CA PHE A 871 -24.43 15.58 4.11
C PHE A 871 -24.77 14.23 3.47
N LYS A 872 -26.06 13.95 3.26
CA LYS A 872 -26.62 12.67 2.79
C LYS A 872 -25.99 11.49 3.52
N VAL A 873 -26.09 11.52 4.85
CA VAL A 873 -25.48 10.55 5.77
C VAL A 873 -25.99 9.13 5.51
N ASN A 874 -27.30 9.00 5.28
CA ASN A 874 -27.94 7.72 4.97
C ASN A 874 -27.50 7.15 3.60
N GLU A 875 -26.77 7.94 2.80
CA GLU A 875 -26.16 7.55 1.53
C GLU A 875 -24.61 7.48 1.59
N CYS A 876 -23.95 7.69 2.75
CA CYS A 876 -22.51 7.38 2.90
C CYS A 876 -22.38 5.98 3.49
N SER A 877 -21.74 5.08 2.74
CA SER A 877 -21.38 3.70 3.11
C SER A 877 -20.34 3.57 4.24
N GLY A 878 -19.99 4.68 4.89
CA GLY A 878 -18.98 4.77 5.94
C GLY A 878 -17.57 4.88 5.38
N GLY A 879 -16.84 5.90 5.83
CA GLY A 879 -15.39 5.93 5.68
C GLY A 879 -14.77 4.95 6.67
N GLU A 880 -14.48 3.74 6.23
CA GLU A 880 -13.21 3.12 6.62
C GLU A 880 -12.16 3.87 5.79
N GLU A 881 -11.16 4.45 6.45
CA GLU A 881 -10.14 5.24 5.76
C GLU A 881 -9.36 4.37 4.78
N ASP A 882 -8.94 5.01 3.69
CA ASP A 882 -8.09 4.45 2.64
C ASP A 882 -6.65 4.41 3.17
N SER A 883 -6.49 3.62 4.22
CA SER A 883 -5.27 3.40 4.95
C SER A 883 -4.66 2.13 4.38
N SER A 884 -3.46 2.24 3.83
CA SER A 884 -2.63 1.10 3.49
C SER A 884 -2.06 0.45 4.76
N TRP A 885 -2.83 0.35 5.84
CA TRP A 885 -2.35 -0.25 7.08
C TRP A 885 -2.47 -1.78 7.05
N HIS A 886 -1.33 -2.46 7.12
CA HIS A 886 -1.27 -3.87 7.48
C HIS A 886 -0.67 -4.04 8.88
N GLN A 887 -1.12 -5.05 9.62
CA GLN A 887 -0.51 -5.34 10.92
C GLN A 887 0.91 -5.90 10.72
N PRO A 888 1.90 -5.56 11.55
CA PRO A 888 3.28 -6.02 11.39
C PRO A 888 3.44 -7.54 11.64
N LEU A 889 2.46 -8.18 12.29
CA LEU A 889 2.36 -9.62 12.57
C LEU A 889 0.90 -10.07 12.39
N ASP A 890 0.68 -11.36 12.14
CA ASP A 890 -0.67 -11.96 12.14
C ASP A 890 -1.28 -12.04 13.55
N ASN A 891 -0.44 -12.19 14.58
CA ASN A 891 -0.85 -12.30 15.98
C ASN A 891 -0.41 -11.06 16.78
N MET A 892 -1.30 -10.07 16.87
CA MET A 892 -1.01 -8.77 17.49
C MET A 892 -1.22 -8.82 19.01
N VAL A 893 -0.20 -9.28 19.74
CA VAL A 893 -0.27 -9.50 21.19
C VAL A 893 0.99 -8.96 21.87
N LEU A 894 0.87 -8.20 22.98
CA LEU A 894 2.04 -7.78 23.74
C LEU A 894 2.76 -8.97 24.41
N ARG A 895 4.08 -9.05 24.28
CA ARG A 895 4.91 -10.05 24.99
C ARG A 895 4.82 -9.83 26.50
N GLY A 896 4.54 -10.88 27.28
CA GLY A 896 4.69 -10.79 28.72
C GLY A 896 6.15 -10.71 29.16
N TRP A 897 6.46 -9.89 30.17
CA TRP A 897 7.71 -10.03 30.90
C TRP A 897 7.59 -11.19 31.90
N TYR A 898 8.50 -12.16 31.83
CA TYR A 898 8.59 -13.27 32.77
C TYR A 898 9.63 -12.96 33.84
N SER A 899 9.27 -13.24 35.09
CA SER A 899 10.17 -13.48 36.21
C SER A 899 9.61 -14.65 37.02
N ASP A 900 10.37 -15.22 37.94
CA ASP A 900 9.99 -16.43 38.68
C ASP A 900 8.68 -16.28 39.48
N THR A 901 8.21 -15.06 39.72
CA THR A 901 6.98 -14.76 40.48
C THR A 901 6.04 -13.74 39.83
N GLN A 902 6.33 -13.22 38.62
CA GLN A 902 5.52 -12.13 38.03
C GLN A 902 5.39 -12.23 36.50
N TRP A 903 4.14 -12.20 36.03
CA TRP A 903 3.70 -11.92 34.65
C TRP A 903 3.37 -10.44 34.49
N SER A 904 3.91 -9.77 33.47
CA SER A 904 3.62 -8.34 33.23
C SER A 904 3.77 -7.95 31.75
N PRO A 905 2.69 -7.97 30.94
CA PRO A 905 2.72 -7.49 29.55
C PRO A 905 2.81 -5.97 29.44
N GLY A 906 2.34 -5.21 30.44
CA GLY A 906 2.46 -3.75 30.47
C GLY A 906 3.90 -3.20 30.48
N LYS A 907 4.92 -4.04 30.74
CA LYS A 907 6.34 -3.68 30.56
C LYS A 907 6.79 -3.69 29.09
N SER A 908 5.99 -4.25 28.19
CA SER A 908 6.25 -4.38 26.75
C SER A 908 5.51 -3.34 25.90
N ASP A 909 4.64 -2.53 26.52
CA ASP A 909 3.93 -1.43 25.88
C ASP A 909 4.81 -0.17 25.76
N PHE A 910 4.34 0.81 24.98
CA PHE A 910 4.89 2.16 24.91
C PHE A 910 4.45 2.96 26.14
N HIS A 911 4.99 2.66 27.33
CA HIS A 911 4.99 3.56 28.50
C HIS A 911 6.01 3.12 29.58
N GLY A 912 6.15 3.92 30.64
CA GLY A 912 7.31 3.89 31.54
C GLY A 912 7.53 2.58 32.29
N ARG A 913 8.67 1.92 32.03
CA ARG A 913 9.25 0.91 32.93
C ARG A 913 9.80 1.63 34.16
N THR A 914 9.87 0.95 35.31
CA THR A 914 10.39 1.50 36.58
C THR A 914 11.89 1.85 36.58
N GLY A 915 12.54 1.83 35.42
CA GLY A 915 13.93 2.23 35.17
C GLY A 915 14.17 2.84 33.78
N GLY A 916 13.13 3.30 33.07
CA GLY A 916 13.28 3.96 31.76
C GLY A 916 12.02 3.97 30.89
N LYS A 917 11.99 4.81 29.85
CA LYS A 917 10.94 4.75 28.82
C LYS A 917 11.24 3.60 27.86
N HIS A 918 10.21 2.84 27.50
CA HIS A 918 10.28 1.90 26.39
C HIS A 918 9.90 2.65 25.11
N ASP A 919 10.74 2.58 24.07
CA ASP A 919 10.55 3.37 22.85
C ASP A 919 9.54 2.71 21.87
N GLY A 920 9.07 1.47 22.10
CA GLY A 920 8.19 0.75 21.15
C GLY A 920 7.20 -0.22 21.79
N LEU A 921 6.69 -1.15 20.98
CA LEU A 921 5.88 -2.30 21.39
C LEU A 921 6.72 -3.58 21.23
N ASP A 922 6.86 -4.37 22.29
CA ASP A 922 7.38 -5.74 22.18
C ASP A 922 6.20 -6.70 21.94
N LEU A 923 5.97 -7.09 20.69
CA LEU A 923 4.89 -7.99 20.26
C LEU A 923 5.37 -9.45 20.30
N TYR A 924 4.63 -10.33 20.97
CA TYR A 924 4.98 -11.75 21.10
C TYR A 924 5.01 -12.45 19.74
N ALA A 925 6.17 -12.99 19.38
CA ALA A 925 6.38 -13.67 18.11
C ALA A 925 7.59 -14.61 18.23
N PRO A 926 7.39 -15.94 18.21
CA PRO A 926 8.49 -16.92 18.16
C PRO A 926 9.49 -16.63 17.04
N VAL A 927 10.75 -17.04 17.20
CA VAL A 927 11.79 -16.86 16.17
C VAL A 927 11.35 -17.46 14.85
N GLY A 928 11.54 -16.71 13.76
CA GLY A 928 11.12 -17.12 12.42
C GLY A 928 9.68 -16.75 12.05
N THR A 929 8.93 -16.09 12.93
CA THR A 929 7.58 -15.58 12.59
C THR A 929 7.72 -14.52 11.48
N PRO A 930 6.97 -14.62 10.36
CA PRO A 930 6.97 -13.60 9.31
C PRO A 930 6.56 -12.23 9.84
N ILE A 931 7.21 -11.17 9.34
CA ILE A 931 6.79 -9.79 9.56
C ILE A 931 6.41 -9.11 8.26
N TYR A 932 5.46 -8.17 8.33
CA TYR A 932 4.83 -7.55 7.16
C TYR A 932 5.02 -6.02 7.13
N ALA A 933 5.16 -5.47 5.93
CA ALA A 933 5.13 -4.04 5.66
C ALA A 933 3.81 -3.46 6.13
N SER A 934 3.84 -2.59 7.13
CA SER A 934 2.63 -2.01 7.68
C SER A 934 2.06 -0.87 6.84
N ILE A 935 2.82 -0.30 5.91
CA ILE A 935 2.39 0.75 4.98
C ILE A 935 3.09 0.62 3.62
N ASP A 936 2.53 1.23 2.58
CA ASP A 936 3.23 1.46 1.32
C ASP A 936 4.46 2.35 1.54
N GLY A 937 5.65 1.92 1.08
CA GLY A 937 6.87 2.68 1.32
C GLY A 937 8.16 2.01 0.84
N VAL A 938 9.29 2.46 1.39
CA VAL A 938 10.64 1.95 1.10
C VAL A 938 11.26 1.40 2.37
N VAL A 939 11.64 0.13 2.36
CA VAL A 939 12.35 -0.52 3.47
C VAL A 939 13.86 -0.31 3.34
N THR A 940 14.50 0.10 4.44
CA THR A 940 15.94 0.32 4.53
C THR A 940 16.52 -0.36 5.76
N TYR A 941 17.64 -1.07 5.60
CA TYR A 941 18.32 -1.78 6.69
C TYR A 941 19.28 -0.88 7.46
N GLN A 942 19.39 -1.13 8.77
CA GLN A 942 20.49 -0.65 9.60
C GLN A 942 20.84 -1.66 10.69
N GLU A 943 22.12 -1.85 10.96
CA GLU A 943 22.58 -2.68 12.07
C GLU A 943 22.75 -1.87 13.36
N ASP A 944 22.43 -2.48 14.49
CA ASP A 944 22.67 -1.95 15.84
C ASP A 944 23.03 -3.10 16.81
N PRO A 945 24.28 -3.62 16.78
CA PRO A 945 24.64 -4.86 17.47
C PRO A 945 24.45 -4.84 18.99
N ASN A 946 24.47 -3.66 19.60
CA ASN A 946 24.39 -3.50 21.06
C ASN A 946 22.99 -3.16 21.56
N GLY A 947 22.08 -2.78 20.67
CA GLY A 947 20.69 -2.43 20.97
C GLY A 947 19.71 -3.31 20.19
N TYR A 948 19.17 -2.73 19.11
CA TYR A 948 18.05 -3.27 18.34
C TYR A 948 18.40 -4.47 17.43
N GLY A 949 19.68 -4.83 17.29
CA GLY A 949 20.13 -5.93 16.45
C GLY A 949 20.03 -5.60 14.95
N HIS A 950 19.56 -6.56 14.17
CA HIS A 950 19.16 -6.31 12.79
C HIS A 950 17.82 -5.56 12.80
N ARG A 951 17.83 -4.29 12.36
CA ARG A 951 16.62 -3.48 12.22
C ARG A 951 16.39 -3.00 10.80
N ILE A 952 15.12 -2.81 10.46
CA ILE A 952 14.70 -2.14 9.23
C ILE A 952 13.77 -0.98 9.53
N PHE A 953 13.85 0.07 8.70
CA PHE A 953 12.93 1.19 8.67
C PHE A 953 12.12 1.14 7.38
N LEU A 954 10.80 1.06 7.49
CA LEU A 954 9.85 1.28 6.42
C LEU A 954 9.44 2.75 6.39
N GLU A 955 9.91 3.47 5.38
CA GLU A 955 9.64 4.89 5.14
C GLU A 955 8.47 5.02 4.14
N GLY A 956 7.32 5.52 4.59
CA GLY A 956 6.10 5.52 3.78
C GLY A 956 5.14 6.66 4.14
N ASN A 957 4.05 6.77 3.38
CA ASN A 957 2.98 7.74 3.65
C ASN A 957 1.72 7.00 4.13
N TYR A 958 1.19 7.42 5.27
CA TYR A 958 -0.06 6.93 5.85
C TYR A 958 -0.93 8.13 6.22
N ASN A 959 -2.21 8.12 5.84
CA ASN A 959 -3.16 9.23 6.00
C ASN A 959 -2.60 10.61 5.56
N GLY A 960 -1.85 10.62 4.45
CA GLY A 960 -1.25 11.83 3.90
C GLY A 960 -0.16 12.46 4.79
N GLN A 961 0.47 11.67 5.67
CA GLN A 961 1.60 12.05 6.49
C GLN A 961 2.72 11.01 6.37
N LYS A 962 3.97 11.48 6.44
CA LYS A 962 5.15 10.62 6.33
C LYS A 962 5.46 9.96 7.67
N TYR A 963 5.70 8.65 7.64
CA TYR A 963 6.07 7.82 8.79
C TYR A 963 7.32 6.98 8.50
N PHE A 964 8.00 6.59 9.57
CA PHE A 964 9.09 5.64 9.59
C PHE A 964 8.73 4.55 10.61
N LEU A 965 8.45 3.33 10.13
CA LEU A 965 8.09 2.20 10.98
C LEU A 965 9.33 1.32 11.18
N MET A 966 9.72 1.08 12.42
CA MET A 966 10.96 0.35 12.75
C MET A 966 10.65 -1.05 13.26
N TYR A 967 11.31 -2.05 12.68
CA TYR A 967 11.17 -3.47 13.03
C TYR A 967 12.54 -3.99 13.45
N CYS A 968 12.64 -4.62 14.62
CA CYS A 968 13.92 -4.95 15.26
C CYS A 968 14.03 -6.40 15.75
N HIS A 969 15.23 -6.77 16.21
CA HIS A 969 15.61 -8.13 16.64
C HIS A 969 15.48 -9.18 15.54
N LEU A 970 15.50 -8.78 14.27
CA LEU A 970 15.18 -9.64 13.14
C LEU A 970 16.22 -10.75 12.93
N SER A 971 15.79 -11.85 12.31
CA SER A 971 16.64 -12.93 11.80
C SER A 971 16.85 -12.85 10.28
N GLU A 972 15.82 -12.38 9.57
CA GLU A 972 15.81 -12.16 8.13
C GLU A 972 15.11 -10.82 7.84
N TYR A 973 15.51 -10.15 6.76
CA TYR A 973 14.89 -8.89 6.30
C TYR A 973 15.12 -8.66 4.81
N VAL A 974 14.29 -7.83 4.18
CA VAL A 974 14.48 -7.32 2.81
C VAL A 974 14.47 -5.79 2.79
N THR A 975 14.95 -5.19 1.70
CA THR A 975 15.01 -3.73 1.50
C THR A 975 14.58 -3.35 0.09
N GLY A 976 14.06 -2.13 -0.09
CA GLY A 976 13.52 -1.63 -1.36
C GLY A 976 12.05 -1.19 -1.23
N ASP A 977 11.42 -0.84 -2.35
CA ASP A 977 10.00 -0.49 -2.41
C ASP A 977 9.12 -1.69 -2.04
N VAL A 978 8.09 -1.45 -1.22
CA VAL A 978 7.12 -2.45 -0.75
C VAL A 978 5.70 -1.87 -0.72
N LYS A 979 4.72 -2.78 -0.78
CA LYS A 979 3.30 -2.52 -0.50
C LYS A 979 2.93 -3.02 0.89
N ALA A 980 1.89 -2.41 1.45
CA ALA A 980 1.32 -2.89 2.70
C ALA A 980 0.89 -4.36 2.60
N GLY A 981 1.31 -5.18 3.57
CA GLY A 981 1.11 -6.63 3.58
C GLY A 981 2.22 -7.44 2.91
N ASP A 982 3.17 -6.83 2.20
CA ASP A 982 4.36 -7.54 1.72
C ASP A 982 5.16 -8.09 2.90
N SER A 983 5.67 -9.32 2.82
CA SER A 983 6.57 -9.84 3.85
C SER A 983 7.93 -9.16 3.74
N ILE A 984 8.38 -8.54 4.83
CA ILE A 984 9.63 -7.75 4.88
C ILE A 984 10.74 -8.38 5.72
N GLY A 985 10.51 -9.55 6.28
CA GLY A 985 11.49 -10.26 7.10
C GLY A 985 10.88 -11.30 8.03
N LYS A 986 11.66 -11.73 9.02
CA LYS A 986 11.23 -12.61 10.12
C LYS A 986 11.78 -12.14 11.46
N THR A 987 11.03 -12.37 12.52
CA THR A 987 11.48 -12.15 13.89
C THR A 987 12.68 -13.04 14.25
N GLY A 988 13.47 -12.61 15.22
CA GLY A 988 14.67 -13.31 15.64
C GLY A 988 15.07 -12.97 17.07
N GLN A 989 16.37 -13.08 17.35
CA GLN A 989 16.98 -12.72 18.63
C GLN A 989 18.31 -12.00 18.39
N SER A 990 18.34 -11.00 17.50
CA SER A 990 19.55 -10.21 17.26
C SER A 990 19.66 -9.01 18.21
N GLY A 991 20.88 -8.51 18.43
CA GLY A 991 21.15 -7.42 19.38
C GLY A 991 20.97 -7.86 20.84
N ASN A 992 20.39 -6.98 21.67
CA ASN A 992 20.18 -7.25 23.10
C ASN A 992 19.12 -8.35 23.40
N ALA A 993 18.38 -8.81 22.39
CA ALA A 993 17.46 -9.95 22.51
C ALA A 993 18.17 -11.32 22.45
N SER A 994 19.45 -11.37 22.05
CA SER A 994 20.22 -12.60 21.84
C SER A 994 20.37 -13.51 23.06
N GLY A 995 20.31 -12.95 24.27
CA GLY A 995 20.36 -13.70 25.53
C GLY A 995 19.00 -14.15 26.07
N GLN A 996 17.88 -13.87 25.38
CA GLN A 996 16.54 -14.17 25.87
C GLN A 996 16.13 -15.62 25.60
N ALA A 997 15.28 -16.19 26.46
CA ALA A 997 14.70 -17.50 26.22
C ALA A 997 13.73 -17.46 25.01
N ALA A 998 13.57 -18.57 24.28
CA ALA A 998 12.71 -18.64 23.09
C ALA A 998 11.26 -18.18 23.32
N LYS A 999 10.68 -18.48 24.50
CA LYS A 999 9.37 -17.99 24.95
C LYS A 999 9.26 -16.47 25.15
N MET A 1000 10.38 -15.74 25.05
CA MET A 1000 10.46 -14.28 25.13
C MET A 1000 10.84 -13.65 23.77
N ALA A 1001 10.95 -14.44 22.70
CA ALA A 1001 11.09 -13.92 21.36
C ALA A 1001 9.89 -13.03 20.98
N HIS A 1002 10.20 -11.94 20.27
CA HIS A 1002 9.27 -10.87 19.98
C HIS A 1002 9.74 -10.06 18.78
N LEU A 1003 8.79 -9.39 18.14
CA LEU A 1003 9.09 -8.22 17.31
C LEU A 1003 9.10 -6.99 18.22
N HIS A 1004 10.20 -6.25 18.25
CA HIS A 1004 10.16 -4.88 18.76
C HIS A 1004 9.79 -3.94 17.60
N PHE A 1005 8.65 -3.24 17.74
CA PHE A 1005 8.04 -2.42 16.71
C PHE A 1005 7.85 -0.97 17.18
N GLU A 1006 8.31 0.01 16.38
CA GLU A 1006 8.11 1.44 16.65
C GLU A 1006 7.46 2.17 15.48
N VAL A 1007 6.72 3.24 15.79
CA VAL A 1007 6.16 4.19 14.82
C VAL A 1007 6.81 5.55 15.06
N ARG A 1008 7.46 6.13 14.05
CA ARG A 1008 8.18 7.42 14.15
C ARG A 1008 7.75 8.41 13.07
N LYS A 1009 7.80 9.72 13.39
CA LYS A 1009 7.65 10.82 12.42
C LYS A 1009 8.99 11.25 11.80
N GLU A 1010 10.11 10.96 12.46
CA GLU A 1010 11.47 11.12 11.92
C GLU A 1010 12.29 9.84 12.10
N LYS A 1011 13.06 9.44 11.10
CA LYS A 1011 13.77 8.14 11.06
C LYS A 1011 14.61 7.84 12.30
N MET A 1012 15.45 8.80 12.70
CA MET A 1012 16.47 8.62 13.74
C MET A 1012 16.08 9.21 15.10
N SER A 1013 14.90 9.85 15.23
CA SER A 1013 14.42 10.33 16.52
C SER A 1013 13.91 9.16 17.37
N LYS A 1014 13.89 9.33 18.70
CA LYS A 1014 12.99 8.52 19.54
C LYS A 1014 11.53 8.84 19.18
N PRO A 1015 10.58 7.91 19.30
CA PRO A 1015 9.17 8.21 19.15
C PRO A 1015 8.67 9.19 20.21
N SER A 1016 7.81 10.12 19.81
CA SER A 1016 7.27 11.18 20.67
C SER A 1016 5.79 10.96 21.06
N PHE A 1017 5.17 9.89 20.57
CA PHE A 1017 3.75 9.57 20.69
C PHE A 1017 3.57 8.05 20.82
N SER A 1018 2.42 7.59 21.35
CA SER A 1018 2.13 6.15 21.43
C SER A 1018 1.67 5.60 20.08
N PRO A 1019 2.26 4.50 19.59
CA PRO A 1019 1.86 3.87 18.34
C PRO A 1019 0.42 3.33 18.39
N LEU A 1020 -0.06 2.93 19.58
CA LEU A 1020 -1.43 2.46 19.79
C LEU A 1020 -2.49 3.57 19.68
N THR A 1021 -2.09 4.84 19.86
CA THR A 1021 -3.00 6.00 19.69
C THR A 1021 -2.82 6.70 18.36
N GLU A 1022 -1.60 6.71 17.81
CA GLU A 1022 -1.30 7.37 16.53
C GLU A 1022 -1.86 6.57 15.34
N ILE A 1023 -1.84 5.24 15.43
CA ILE A 1023 -2.35 4.32 14.41
C ILE A 1023 -3.58 3.58 14.97
N PRO A 1024 -4.81 4.01 14.67
CA PRO A 1024 -6.02 3.43 15.24
C PRO A 1024 -6.20 1.93 14.93
N GLU A 1025 -5.75 1.47 13.76
CA GLU A 1025 -5.80 0.06 13.35
C GLU A 1025 -4.89 -0.80 14.22
N LEU A 1026 -3.71 -0.30 14.58
CA LEU A 1026 -2.78 -0.97 15.48
C LEU A 1026 -3.36 -1.00 16.90
N GLY A 1027 -3.87 0.13 17.39
CA GLY A 1027 -4.52 0.24 18.70
C GLY A 1027 -5.75 -0.67 18.88
N ARG A 1028 -6.50 -0.93 17.81
CA ARG A 1028 -7.63 -1.87 17.80
C ARG A 1028 -7.21 -3.35 17.73
N ALA A 1029 -6.06 -3.64 17.14
CA ALA A 1029 -5.60 -5.01 16.91
C ALA A 1029 -4.75 -5.57 18.06
N VAL A 1030 -3.95 -4.74 18.72
CA VAL A 1030 -3.03 -5.19 19.78
C VAL A 1030 -3.79 -5.57 21.04
N ASN A 1031 -3.72 -6.86 21.41
CA ASN A 1031 -4.09 -7.30 22.75
C ASN A 1031 -3.01 -6.86 23.75
N VAL A 1032 -3.31 -5.79 24.51
CA VAL A 1032 -2.44 -5.23 25.55
C VAL A 1032 -2.49 -6.00 26.88
N ASN A 1033 -3.50 -6.87 27.09
CA ASN A 1033 -3.69 -7.65 28.31
C ASN A 1033 -3.83 -9.17 28.03
N PRO A 1034 -2.82 -9.83 27.45
CA PRO A 1034 -2.87 -11.26 27.18
C PRO A 1034 -2.74 -12.13 28.42
N ASP A 1035 -3.34 -13.32 28.32
CA ASP A 1035 -3.16 -14.42 29.25
C ASP A 1035 -1.76 -15.04 29.08
N GLN A 1036 -1.08 -15.33 30.19
CA GLN A 1036 0.21 -16.00 30.24
C GLN A 1036 0.22 -17.35 29.49
N THR A 1037 -0.91 -18.06 29.48
CA THR A 1037 -1.07 -19.36 28.81
C THR A 1037 -1.06 -19.26 27.28
N SER A 1038 -1.23 -18.06 26.70
CA SER A 1038 -1.19 -17.84 25.25
C SER A 1038 0.22 -17.72 24.67
N GLN A 1039 1.27 -17.69 25.52
CA GLN A 1039 2.66 -17.47 25.14
C GLN A 1039 3.53 -18.65 25.63
N THR A 1040 3.45 -19.79 24.94
CA THR A 1040 4.04 -21.06 25.39
C THR A 1040 5.46 -21.31 24.89
N GLY A 1041 5.90 -20.67 23.80
CA GLY A 1041 7.28 -20.74 23.29
C GLY A 1041 7.77 -22.11 22.81
N ASN A 1042 6.85 -23.02 22.45
CA ASN A 1042 7.14 -24.32 21.82
C ASN A 1042 6.94 -24.28 20.31
#